data_AF-A0AAD7YRE2-F1
#
_entry.id   AF-A0AAD7YRE2-F1
#
_cell.length_a   1.000
_cell.length_b   1.000
_cell.length_c   1.000
_cell.angle_alpha   90.00
_cell.angle_beta   90.00
_cell.angle_gamma   90.00
#
_symmetry.space_group_name_H-M   'P 1'
#
loop_
_entity.id
_entity.type
_entity.pdbx_description
1 polymer ?
#
loop_
_entity_poly.entity_id
_entity_poly.type
_entity_poly.pdbx_seq_one_letter_code
_entity_poly.pdbx_strand_id
1 'polypeptide(L)'
;MVQLLYIVASLHVLLCPFTKVEESFNIQATHDILYHRHNLSQYDHNEFPGVVPRTFIGPLAISALSAPVVSLFYLVGINKFWMQYVVRLVLAMSVIGAWTRLRTALAKQFGSTFAWWYTLITVTQYHFMFYMSRPLPNIMVLPLVLLAIEGWLSGKHKQFLVSAGASIVIFRAELAMLFGLFLIIDLYFKKIDFVNLFKIVVPAGVGLVALTVVVDSIFWGRLLWPEAEVFWYNTILNKSSDWGTSPFLWYFYSALPRGLGPSMVLIPTGLYLDRRLIQYAAPAFVYILLYSFLPHKELRFIIYVFPLLNMASAAACSFIYVRRSKAPIFELMFWGTVFVILGNIIITLAFVLVAMSNYPGGVAITRFHKLLKNEPFVHVHICNLAAQTGVTRYTQINDRWMYSKNESLPFEQLQDYTHLLVEAKSKYSSNIKSFAQTHTILDSIESFSQVAMHYKLMPPVKIKTKPALFILERKDFREFPLGHNIRPFDSPPALIDKAMQSDETIVQVVNYDTDEETGSTESDAEINFEEQAVQIDTPPDNESIVDTVVPILEDNLENDIETSNNEIVEEAEEPIVEEVIQTEEEKSPKLQKAKKALDELKALRQERKKKAIEKIKSETRKEVVASAKEKLKEIMKRHKHIAVELSESIISDITVELEAKDGRGDIPEEEMLPEVPQPQEVEVVDETENKQRGDAEKSEERIDKDVGSNNTNENIDKIVEEVIVRLIDRKIYDDKTKPEDLKPEDRLMIQKIVEEVLAEKLNYSNANNSK
;
A
#
# COMPACT_ATOMS: atom_id res chain seq x y z
N MET A 1 -14.01 -8.23 -33.70
CA MET A 1 -13.44 -7.11 -32.90
C MET A 1 -13.83 -7.14 -31.44
N VAL A 2 -15.12 -7.16 -31.08
CA VAL A 2 -15.51 -7.30 -29.66
C VAL A 2 -14.94 -8.59 -29.03
N GLN A 3 -14.80 -9.66 -29.84
CA GLN A 3 -14.07 -10.88 -29.49
C GLN A 3 -12.65 -10.64 -28.95
N LEU A 4 -11.94 -9.61 -29.40
CA LEU A 4 -10.61 -9.29 -28.88
C LEU A 4 -10.68 -8.85 -27.42
N LEU A 5 -11.71 -8.11 -27.01
CA LEU A 5 -11.91 -7.76 -25.60
C LEU A 5 -12.13 -9.02 -24.77
N TYR A 6 -12.96 -9.96 -25.25
CA TYR A 6 -13.19 -11.22 -24.54
C TYR A 6 -11.91 -12.04 -24.38
N ILE A 7 -11.12 -12.19 -25.45
CA ILE A 7 -9.87 -12.95 -25.43
C ILE A 7 -8.88 -12.30 -24.46
N VAL A 8 -8.67 -10.99 -24.56
CA VAL A 8 -7.69 -10.26 -23.74
C VAL A 8 -8.14 -10.19 -22.28
N ALA A 9 -9.44 -9.95 -22.01
CA ALA A 9 -9.96 -9.99 -20.64
C ALA A 9 -9.78 -11.38 -20.01
N SER A 10 -10.09 -12.44 -20.76
CA SER A 10 -9.92 -13.82 -20.30
C SER A 10 -8.45 -14.13 -20.02
N LEU A 11 -7.54 -13.66 -20.86
CA LEU A 11 -6.10 -13.81 -20.64
C LEU A 11 -5.64 -13.14 -19.33
N HIS A 12 -6.13 -11.93 -19.02
CA HIS A 12 -5.81 -11.28 -17.75
C HIS A 12 -6.34 -12.05 -16.54
N VAL A 13 -7.54 -12.65 -16.64
CA VAL A 13 -8.09 -13.50 -15.57
C VAL A 13 -7.26 -14.77 -15.39
N LEU A 14 -6.82 -15.39 -16.49
CA LEU A 14 -5.99 -16.59 -16.46
C LEU A 14 -4.60 -16.33 -15.87
N LEU A 15 -3.95 -15.23 -16.26
CA LEU A 15 -2.61 -14.88 -15.80
C LEU A 15 -2.60 -14.37 -14.35
N CYS A 16 -3.64 -13.64 -13.93
CA CYS A 16 -3.76 -13.08 -12.59
C CYS A 16 -5.05 -13.57 -11.91
N PRO A 17 -5.09 -14.82 -11.43
CA PRO A 17 -6.32 -15.44 -10.93
C PRO A 17 -6.72 -14.96 -9.53
N PHE A 18 -5.77 -14.45 -8.75
CA PHE A 18 -5.96 -13.99 -7.39
C PHE A 18 -6.39 -12.52 -7.30
N THR A 19 -6.93 -12.14 -6.13
CA THR A 19 -7.55 -10.85 -5.85
C THR A 19 -6.80 -10.11 -4.73
N LYS A 20 -6.91 -8.77 -4.70
CA LYS A 20 -6.40 -7.94 -3.59
C LYS A 20 -7.47 -7.66 -2.52
N VAL A 21 -7.05 -7.02 -1.43
CA VAL A 21 -7.91 -6.69 -0.27
C VAL A 21 -9.14 -5.86 -0.66
N GLU A 22 -9.05 -5.00 -1.66
CA GLU A 22 -10.15 -4.10 -2.03
C GLU A 22 -11.19 -4.78 -2.93
N GLU A 23 -10.82 -5.96 -3.46
CA GLU A 23 -11.71 -6.88 -4.18
C GLU A 23 -12.44 -7.84 -3.21
N SER A 24 -11.97 -7.93 -1.96
CA SER A 24 -12.36 -8.96 -0.97
C SER A 24 -13.86 -9.00 -0.72
N PHE A 25 -14.48 -7.88 -0.35
CA PHE A 25 -15.91 -7.86 0.00
C PHE A 25 -16.78 -8.47 -1.12
N ASN A 26 -16.62 -7.99 -2.35
CA ASN A 26 -17.47 -8.43 -3.45
C ASN A 26 -17.19 -9.89 -3.86
N ILE A 27 -15.93 -10.34 -3.83
CA ILE A 27 -15.60 -11.72 -4.18
C ILE A 27 -16.14 -12.71 -3.13
N GLN A 28 -16.01 -12.37 -1.83
CA GLN A 28 -16.51 -13.19 -0.74
C GLN A 28 -18.04 -13.16 -0.68
N ALA A 29 -18.67 -11.99 -0.83
CA ALA A 29 -20.13 -11.88 -0.91
C ALA A 29 -20.70 -12.71 -2.07
N THR A 30 -20.05 -12.71 -3.24
CA THR A 30 -20.47 -13.53 -4.38
C THR A 30 -20.32 -15.03 -4.07
N HIS A 31 -19.24 -15.42 -3.37
CA HIS A 31 -19.09 -16.79 -2.88
C HIS A 31 -20.25 -17.17 -1.96
N ASP A 32 -20.52 -16.35 -0.95
CA ASP A 32 -21.47 -16.70 0.09
C ASP A 32 -22.91 -16.79 -0.44
N ILE A 33 -23.29 -15.92 -1.38
CA ILE A 33 -24.57 -16.01 -2.08
C ILE A 33 -24.70 -17.33 -2.86
N LEU A 34 -23.63 -17.78 -3.54
CA LEU A 34 -23.65 -19.01 -4.33
C LEU A 34 -23.67 -20.28 -3.48
N TYR A 35 -22.93 -20.30 -2.36
CA TYR A 35 -22.73 -21.49 -1.53
C TYR A 35 -23.63 -21.53 -0.29
N HIS A 36 -23.69 -20.45 0.49
CA HIS A 36 -24.45 -20.40 1.75
C HIS A 36 -25.92 -19.95 1.54
N ARG A 37 -26.21 -19.22 0.46
CA ARG A 37 -27.56 -18.83 0.01
C ARG A 37 -28.37 -18.08 1.08
N HIS A 38 -29.23 -18.77 1.81
CA HIS A 38 -30.07 -18.18 2.86
C HIS A 38 -29.45 -18.26 4.25
N ASN A 39 -28.34 -19.00 4.40
CA ASN A 39 -27.64 -19.12 5.67
C ASN A 39 -26.74 -17.90 5.91
N LEU A 40 -27.36 -16.77 6.26
CA LEU A 40 -26.68 -15.49 6.47
C LEU A 40 -25.64 -15.54 7.59
N SER A 41 -25.79 -16.44 8.56
CA SER A 41 -24.83 -16.59 9.68
C SER A 41 -23.42 -16.96 9.24
N GLN A 42 -23.28 -17.66 8.10
CA GLN A 42 -22.01 -18.15 7.60
C GLN A 42 -21.29 -17.16 6.66
N TYR A 43 -21.85 -15.98 6.42
CA TYR A 43 -21.27 -15.01 5.49
C TYR A 43 -19.99 -14.37 6.06
N ASP A 44 -19.01 -14.14 5.18
CA ASP A 44 -17.67 -13.62 5.53
C ASP A 44 -17.74 -12.23 6.17
N HIS A 45 -18.70 -11.40 5.79
CA HIS A 45 -18.83 -10.03 6.32
C HIS A 45 -19.27 -9.98 7.78
N ASN A 46 -19.79 -11.07 8.36
CA ASN A 46 -20.09 -11.10 9.79
C ASN A 46 -18.82 -11.27 10.62
N GLU A 47 -17.85 -12.04 10.10
CA GLU A 47 -16.55 -12.25 10.72
C GLU A 47 -15.58 -11.09 10.39
N PHE A 48 -15.67 -10.58 9.15
CA PHE A 48 -14.81 -9.52 8.61
C PHE A 48 -15.65 -8.43 7.92
N PRO A 49 -16.36 -7.57 8.68
CA PRO A 49 -17.25 -6.55 8.13
C PRO A 49 -16.54 -5.42 7.38
N GLY A 50 -15.22 -5.29 7.55
CA GLY A 50 -14.46 -4.13 7.08
C GLY A 50 -14.85 -2.84 7.82
N VAL A 51 -14.25 -1.72 7.42
CA VAL A 51 -14.47 -0.40 8.07
C VAL A 51 -15.83 0.21 7.80
N VAL A 52 -16.43 -0.08 6.63
CA VAL A 52 -17.68 0.56 6.19
C VAL A 52 -18.48 -0.46 5.36
N PRO A 53 -19.81 -0.55 5.53
CA PRO A 53 -20.62 -1.47 4.75
C PRO A 53 -20.56 -1.17 3.26
N ARG A 54 -20.69 -2.24 2.48
CA ARG A 54 -20.75 -2.22 1.02
C ARG A 54 -22.05 -2.88 0.57
N THR A 55 -22.54 -2.49 -0.61
CA THR A 55 -23.80 -3.03 -1.15
C THR A 55 -23.63 -4.47 -1.67
N PHE A 56 -24.60 -5.33 -1.36
CA PHE A 56 -24.77 -6.67 -1.87
C PHE A 56 -25.43 -6.71 -3.25
N ILE A 57 -25.99 -5.60 -3.77
CA ILE A 57 -26.68 -5.58 -5.07
C ILE A 57 -25.76 -6.01 -6.22
N GLY A 58 -24.50 -5.54 -6.22
CA GLY A 58 -23.49 -5.94 -7.20
C GLY A 58 -23.19 -7.45 -7.14
N PRO A 59 -22.72 -7.96 -5.99
CA PRO A 59 -22.52 -9.40 -5.78
C PRO A 59 -23.74 -10.25 -6.11
N LEU A 60 -24.97 -9.82 -5.75
CA LEU A 60 -26.21 -10.53 -6.06
C LEU A 60 -26.43 -10.67 -7.57
N ALA A 61 -26.24 -9.59 -8.33
CA ALA A 61 -26.39 -9.60 -9.78
C ALA A 61 -25.36 -10.54 -10.45
N ILE A 62 -24.10 -10.48 -10.04
CA ILE A 62 -23.05 -11.35 -10.57
C ILE A 62 -23.25 -12.81 -10.16
N SER A 63 -23.70 -13.07 -8.93
CA SER A 63 -24.05 -14.41 -8.44
C SER A 63 -25.18 -15.01 -9.26
N ALA A 64 -26.26 -14.25 -9.49
CA ALA A 64 -27.40 -14.70 -10.29
C ALA A 64 -27.00 -15.06 -11.73
N LEU A 65 -26.13 -14.27 -12.36
CA LEU A 65 -25.63 -14.52 -13.71
C LEU A 65 -24.63 -15.69 -13.77
N SER A 66 -23.87 -15.94 -12.71
CA SER A 66 -22.89 -17.04 -12.64
C SER A 66 -23.49 -18.37 -12.17
N ALA A 67 -24.63 -18.35 -11.47
CA ALA A 67 -25.25 -19.52 -10.86
C ALA A 67 -25.46 -20.72 -11.80
N PRO A 68 -25.90 -20.57 -13.07
CA PRO A 68 -26.08 -21.72 -13.96
C PRO A 68 -24.77 -22.45 -14.26
N VAL A 69 -23.69 -21.69 -14.51
CA VAL A 69 -22.37 -22.25 -14.84
C VAL A 69 -21.72 -22.84 -13.59
N VAL A 70 -21.82 -22.15 -12.45
CA VAL A 70 -21.32 -22.64 -11.16
C VAL A 70 -22.02 -23.94 -10.76
N SER A 71 -23.34 -24.01 -10.93
CA SER A 71 -24.11 -25.23 -10.64
C SER A 71 -23.69 -26.40 -11.53
N LEU A 72 -23.47 -26.15 -12.82
CA LEU A 72 -22.95 -27.16 -13.74
C LEU A 72 -21.57 -27.66 -13.32
N PHE A 73 -20.66 -26.76 -12.96
CA PHE A 73 -19.31 -27.12 -12.53
C PHE A 73 -19.31 -27.88 -11.20
N TYR A 74 -20.20 -27.51 -10.29
CA TYR A 74 -20.41 -28.22 -9.03
C TYR A 74 -20.88 -29.66 -9.28
N LEU A 75 -21.82 -29.88 -10.21
CA LEU A 75 -22.29 -31.22 -10.59
C LEU A 75 -21.20 -32.09 -11.23
N VAL A 76 -20.27 -31.49 -11.97
CA VAL A 76 -19.12 -32.19 -12.58
C VAL A 76 -18.00 -32.47 -11.57
N GLY A 77 -18.09 -31.94 -10.34
CA GLY A 77 -17.06 -32.10 -9.32
C GLY A 77 -15.81 -31.24 -9.58
N ILE A 78 -15.96 -30.12 -10.30
CA ILE A 78 -14.86 -29.17 -10.51
C ILE A 78 -14.58 -28.42 -9.21
N ASN A 79 -13.30 -28.25 -8.89
CA ASN A 79 -12.82 -27.56 -7.70
C ASN A 79 -13.43 -26.14 -7.56
N LYS A 80 -13.81 -25.78 -6.33
CA LYS A 80 -14.28 -24.45 -5.87
C LYS A 80 -13.48 -23.28 -6.46
N PHE A 81 -12.16 -23.41 -6.60
CA PHE A 81 -11.29 -22.37 -7.16
C PHE A 81 -11.68 -21.94 -8.58
N TRP A 82 -12.17 -22.86 -9.42
CA TRP A 82 -12.63 -22.53 -10.78
C TRP A 82 -13.84 -21.61 -10.81
N MET A 83 -14.65 -21.61 -9.75
CA MET A 83 -15.82 -20.72 -9.66
C MET A 83 -15.42 -19.25 -9.55
N GLN A 84 -14.25 -18.96 -8.97
CA GLN A 84 -13.69 -17.60 -8.95
C GLN A 84 -13.43 -17.10 -10.38
N TYR A 85 -12.93 -17.95 -11.28
CA TYR A 85 -12.77 -17.59 -12.69
C TYR A 85 -14.11 -17.30 -13.36
N VAL A 86 -15.12 -18.16 -13.12
CA VAL A 86 -16.47 -17.98 -13.67
C VAL A 86 -17.06 -16.64 -13.25
N VAL A 87 -17.04 -16.33 -11.95
CA VAL A 87 -17.56 -15.06 -11.40
C VAL A 87 -16.86 -13.84 -12.02
N ARG A 88 -15.53 -13.88 -12.11
CA ARG A 88 -14.73 -12.78 -12.69
C ARG A 88 -14.96 -12.62 -14.18
N LEU A 89 -15.11 -13.72 -14.92
CA LEU A 89 -15.46 -13.68 -16.34
C LEU A 89 -16.87 -13.13 -16.54
N VAL A 90 -17.85 -13.50 -15.72
CA VAL A 90 -19.23 -12.96 -15.78
C VAL A 90 -19.25 -11.44 -15.54
N LEU A 91 -18.45 -10.95 -14.59
CA LEU A 91 -18.26 -9.50 -14.41
C LEU A 91 -17.66 -8.85 -15.66
N ALA A 92 -16.58 -9.41 -16.21
CA ALA A 92 -15.97 -8.90 -17.45
C ALA A 92 -16.96 -8.92 -18.62
N MET A 93 -17.77 -9.97 -18.78
CA MET A 93 -18.81 -10.07 -19.79
C MET A 93 -19.85 -8.95 -19.65
N SER A 94 -20.24 -8.61 -18.41
CA SER A 94 -21.19 -7.54 -18.13
C SER A 94 -20.64 -6.18 -18.54
N VAL A 95 -19.36 -5.90 -18.23
CA VAL A 95 -18.65 -4.69 -18.67
C VAL A 95 -18.53 -4.65 -20.20
N ILE A 96 -18.13 -5.75 -20.85
CA ILE A 96 -17.99 -5.82 -22.31
C ILE A 96 -19.34 -5.64 -23.00
N GLY A 97 -20.42 -6.18 -22.44
CA GLY A 97 -21.78 -5.97 -22.95
C GLY A 97 -22.16 -4.50 -22.98
N ALA A 98 -21.95 -3.79 -21.87
CA ALA A 98 -22.22 -2.35 -21.78
C ALA A 98 -21.27 -1.54 -22.70
N TRP A 99 -19.99 -1.86 -22.72
CA TRP A 99 -19.00 -1.22 -23.60
C TRP A 99 -19.33 -1.42 -25.08
N THR A 100 -19.81 -2.61 -25.46
CA THR A 100 -20.21 -2.92 -26.85
C THR A 100 -21.38 -2.07 -27.31
N ARG A 101 -22.34 -1.79 -26.41
CA ARG A 101 -23.44 -0.86 -26.70
C ARG A 101 -22.91 0.56 -26.94
N LEU A 102 -22.02 1.04 -26.07
CA LEU A 102 -21.38 2.34 -26.24
C LEU A 102 -20.60 2.42 -27.57
N ARG A 103 -19.75 1.43 -27.86
CA ARG A 103 -19.00 1.30 -29.12
C ARG A 103 -19.92 1.28 -30.35
N THR A 104 -21.08 0.65 -30.25
CA THR A 104 -22.07 0.61 -31.35
C THR A 104 -22.73 1.97 -31.57
N ALA A 105 -23.06 2.70 -30.50
CA ALA A 105 -23.56 4.07 -30.59
C ALA A 105 -22.51 5.02 -31.21
N LEU A 106 -21.25 4.88 -30.81
CA LEU A 106 -20.12 5.62 -31.39
C LEU A 106 -19.90 5.28 -32.87
N ALA A 107 -20.01 4.00 -33.25
CA ALA A 107 -19.88 3.58 -34.64
C ALA A 107 -20.96 4.21 -35.54
N LYS A 108 -22.17 4.43 -35.00
CA LYS A 108 -23.26 5.12 -35.71
C LYS A 108 -22.96 6.62 -35.91
N GLN A 109 -22.31 7.27 -34.95
CA GLN A 109 -22.03 8.71 -35.01
C GLN A 109 -20.75 9.07 -35.79
N PHE A 110 -19.67 8.30 -35.60
CA PHE A 110 -18.34 8.60 -36.13
C PHE A 110 -17.87 7.63 -37.22
N GLY A 111 -18.68 6.60 -37.53
CA GLY A 111 -18.40 5.60 -38.56
C GLY A 111 -17.66 4.36 -38.04
N SER A 112 -17.55 3.35 -38.91
CA SER A 112 -16.95 2.06 -38.57
C SER A 112 -15.46 2.17 -38.26
N THR A 113 -14.68 2.90 -39.07
CA THR A 113 -13.23 3.11 -38.91
C THR A 113 -12.88 3.68 -37.55
N PHE A 114 -13.64 4.66 -37.06
CA PHE A 114 -13.48 5.20 -35.71
C PHE A 114 -13.65 4.11 -34.64
N ALA A 115 -14.72 3.31 -34.76
CA ALA A 115 -14.99 2.23 -33.82
C ALA A 115 -13.92 1.13 -33.83
N TRP A 116 -13.23 0.90 -34.95
CA TRP A 116 -12.07 0.00 -35.01
C TRP A 116 -10.91 0.53 -34.16
N TRP A 117 -10.52 1.79 -34.35
CA TRP A 117 -9.45 2.43 -33.56
C TRP A 117 -9.80 2.54 -32.08
N TYR A 118 -11.04 2.88 -31.75
CA TYR A 118 -11.53 2.90 -30.38
C TYR A 118 -11.39 1.54 -29.68
N THR A 119 -11.70 0.46 -30.41
CA THR A 119 -11.52 -0.91 -29.91
C THR A 119 -10.04 -1.23 -29.73
N LEU A 120 -9.20 -0.92 -30.73
CA LEU A 120 -7.77 -1.23 -30.69
C LEU A 120 -7.03 -0.51 -29.55
N ILE A 121 -7.32 0.77 -29.33
CA ILE A 121 -6.74 1.54 -28.22
C ILE A 121 -7.18 0.93 -26.88
N THR A 122 -8.46 0.63 -26.71
CA THR A 122 -8.99 0.09 -25.45
C THR A 122 -8.39 -1.28 -25.13
N VAL A 123 -8.29 -2.18 -26.12
CA VAL A 123 -7.74 -3.54 -25.95
C VAL A 123 -6.24 -3.53 -25.62
N THR A 124 -5.50 -2.53 -26.11
CA THR A 124 -4.06 -2.41 -25.90
C THR A 124 -3.69 -1.66 -24.62
N GLN A 125 -4.66 -1.10 -23.89
CA GLN A 125 -4.45 -0.46 -22.60
C GLN A 125 -4.60 -1.46 -21.45
N TYR A 126 -3.56 -1.57 -20.62
CA TYR A 126 -3.53 -2.45 -19.47
C TYR A 126 -4.68 -2.21 -18.48
N HIS A 127 -4.78 -1.00 -17.93
CA HIS A 127 -5.61 -0.77 -16.74
C HIS A 127 -7.09 -1.07 -16.99
N PHE A 128 -7.67 -0.59 -18.10
CA PHE A 128 -9.08 -0.86 -18.39
C PHE A 128 -9.34 -2.36 -18.58
N MET A 129 -8.50 -3.06 -19.35
CA MET A 129 -8.65 -4.49 -19.65
C MET A 129 -8.36 -5.40 -18.45
N PHE A 130 -7.42 -5.00 -17.59
CA PHE A 130 -7.09 -5.73 -16.38
C PHE A 130 -8.19 -5.59 -15.33
N TYR A 131 -8.67 -4.37 -15.07
CA TYR A 131 -9.65 -4.12 -14.02
C TYR A 131 -11.05 -4.61 -14.37
N MET A 132 -11.44 -4.70 -15.65
CA MET A 132 -12.82 -5.07 -16.02
C MET A 132 -13.30 -6.43 -15.48
N SER A 133 -12.38 -7.31 -15.06
CA SER A 133 -12.67 -8.63 -14.48
C SER A 133 -12.51 -8.69 -12.96
N ARG A 134 -12.08 -7.60 -12.33
CA ARG A 134 -11.79 -7.54 -10.90
C ARG A 134 -13.02 -7.06 -10.15
N PRO A 135 -13.49 -7.75 -9.11
CA PRO A 135 -14.69 -7.39 -8.36
C PRO A 135 -14.45 -6.21 -7.40
N LEU A 136 -13.92 -5.11 -7.93
CA LEU A 136 -13.84 -3.83 -7.23
C LEU A 136 -15.22 -3.17 -7.26
N PRO A 137 -15.60 -2.38 -6.23
CA PRO A 137 -16.82 -1.58 -6.27
C PRO A 137 -16.91 -0.70 -7.52
N ASN A 138 -15.78 -0.14 -7.97
CA ASN A 138 -15.70 0.70 -9.17
C ASN A 138 -16.03 -0.06 -10.47
N ILE A 139 -15.75 -1.36 -10.50
CA ILE A 139 -15.99 -2.21 -11.67
C ILE A 139 -17.39 -2.80 -11.62
N MET A 140 -17.93 -3.08 -10.42
CA MET A 140 -19.32 -3.46 -10.24
C MET A 140 -20.28 -2.39 -10.79
N VAL A 141 -19.95 -1.10 -10.60
CA VAL A 141 -20.77 0.01 -11.12
C VAL A 141 -20.49 0.35 -12.60
N LEU A 142 -19.32 -0.02 -13.13
CA LEU A 142 -18.88 0.35 -14.49
C LEU A 142 -19.87 -0.02 -15.61
N PRO A 143 -20.56 -1.17 -15.62
CA PRO A 143 -21.60 -1.45 -16.61
C PRO A 143 -22.73 -0.40 -16.63
N LEU A 144 -23.18 0.04 -15.45
CA LEU A 144 -24.21 1.09 -15.34
C LEU A 144 -23.68 2.43 -15.81
N VAL A 145 -22.41 2.75 -15.52
CA VAL A 145 -21.75 3.97 -16.00
C VAL A 145 -21.69 4.00 -17.53
N LEU A 146 -21.27 2.92 -18.15
CA LEU A 146 -21.20 2.79 -19.61
C LEU A 146 -22.59 2.86 -20.27
N LEU A 147 -23.62 2.28 -19.63
CA LEU A 147 -25.01 2.39 -20.08
C LEU A 147 -25.58 3.80 -19.92
N ALA A 148 -25.19 4.54 -18.88
CA ALA A 148 -25.55 5.93 -18.70
C ALA A 148 -24.93 6.79 -19.81
N ILE A 149 -23.63 6.62 -20.08
CA ILE A 149 -22.94 7.32 -21.17
C ILE A 149 -23.56 6.97 -22.54
N GLU A 150 -23.88 5.71 -22.82
CA GLU A 150 -24.59 5.33 -24.05
C GLU A 150 -25.98 5.96 -24.12
N GLY A 151 -26.72 5.99 -23.01
CA GLY A 151 -28.03 6.62 -22.93
C GLY A 151 -27.97 8.11 -23.24
N TRP A 152 -26.98 8.81 -22.69
CA TRP A 152 -26.72 10.22 -22.96
C TRP A 152 -26.35 10.45 -24.43
N LEU A 153 -25.41 9.65 -24.95
CA LEU A 153 -24.94 9.71 -26.34
C LEU A 153 -26.07 9.45 -27.36
N SER A 154 -26.96 8.51 -27.06
CA SER A 154 -28.08 8.13 -27.92
C SER A 154 -29.32 9.02 -27.73
N GLY A 155 -29.29 10.03 -26.83
CA GLY A 155 -30.45 10.88 -26.52
C GLY A 155 -31.57 10.18 -25.74
N LYS A 156 -31.30 9.02 -25.13
CA LYS A 156 -32.26 8.26 -24.32
C LYS A 156 -32.20 8.74 -22.87
N HIS A 157 -32.81 9.88 -22.59
CA HIS A 157 -32.75 10.55 -21.29
C HIS A 157 -33.20 9.66 -20.11
N LYS A 158 -34.25 8.84 -20.28
CA LYS A 158 -34.70 7.90 -19.22
C LYS A 158 -33.63 6.87 -18.86
N GLN A 159 -32.94 6.31 -19.87
CA GLN A 159 -31.85 5.35 -19.63
C GLN A 159 -30.67 6.04 -18.92
N PHE A 160 -30.29 7.23 -19.38
CA PHE A 160 -29.23 8.02 -18.74
C PHE A 160 -29.53 8.28 -17.27
N LEU A 161 -30.69 8.85 -16.95
CA LEU A 161 -31.06 9.25 -15.59
C LEU A 161 -31.20 8.05 -14.64
N VAL A 162 -31.82 6.95 -15.08
CA VAL A 162 -32.00 5.76 -14.23
C VAL A 162 -30.66 5.03 -14.01
N SER A 163 -29.84 4.86 -15.05
CA SER A 163 -28.53 4.21 -14.90
C SER A 163 -27.53 5.07 -14.11
N ALA A 164 -27.54 6.40 -14.29
CA ALA A 164 -26.75 7.33 -13.49
C ALA A 164 -27.22 7.34 -12.02
N GLY A 165 -28.53 7.42 -11.78
CA GLY A 165 -29.12 7.34 -10.45
C GLY A 165 -28.77 6.03 -9.74
N ALA A 166 -28.87 4.89 -10.42
CA ALA A 166 -28.50 3.60 -9.86
C ALA A 166 -27.00 3.54 -9.52
N SER A 167 -26.15 4.09 -10.38
CA SER A 167 -24.71 4.17 -10.13
C SER A 167 -24.37 5.00 -8.87
N ILE A 168 -25.05 6.13 -8.70
CA ILE A 168 -24.82 7.08 -7.59
C ILE A 168 -25.39 6.54 -6.28
N VAL A 169 -26.65 6.10 -6.28
CA VAL A 169 -27.41 5.77 -5.06
C VAL A 169 -27.02 4.41 -4.48
N ILE A 170 -26.77 3.42 -5.33
CA ILE A 170 -26.49 2.04 -4.88
C ILE A 170 -25.01 1.83 -4.64
N PHE A 171 -24.17 2.31 -5.57
CA PHE A 171 -22.78 1.90 -5.60
C PHE A 171 -21.82 2.96 -5.10
N ARG A 172 -21.88 4.17 -5.68
CA ARG A 172 -20.80 5.17 -5.56
C ARG A 172 -21.29 6.60 -5.77
N ALA A 173 -21.39 7.37 -4.69
CA ALA A 173 -21.88 8.74 -4.67
C ALA A 173 -20.98 9.71 -5.44
N GLU A 174 -19.68 9.44 -5.56
CA GLU A 174 -18.76 10.36 -6.26
C GLU A 174 -19.11 10.53 -7.75
N LEU A 175 -19.80 9.55 -8.34
CA LEU A 175 -20.24 9.60 -9.73
C LEU A 175 -21.26 10.72 -9.98
N ALA A 176 -21.84 11.30 -8.92
CA ALA A 176 -22.65 12.51 -9.01
C ALA A 176 -21.84 13.68 -9.60
N MET A 177 -20.53 13.76 -9.35
CA MET A 177 -19.67 14.77 -9.96
C MET A 177 -19.58 14.59 -11.48
N LEU A 178 -19.42 13.36 -11.97
CA LEU A 178 -19.32 13.09 -13.41
C LEU A 178 -20.66 13.25 -14.12
N PHE A 179 -21.71 12.57 -13.63
CA PHE A 179 -23.03 12.62 -14.27
C PHE A 179 -23.75 13.95 -14.07
N GLY A 180 -23.47 14.65 -12.97
CA GLY A 180 -23.94 16.01 -12.75
C GLY A 180 -23.48 16.96 -13.85
N LEU A 181 -22.22 16.84 -14.31
CA LEU A 181 -21.71 17.63 -15.43
C LEU A 181 -22.44 17.33 -16.74
N PHE A 182 -22.68 16.05 -17.06
CA PHE A 182 -23.47 15.67 -18.24
C PHE A 182 -24.92 16.16 -18.16
N LEU A 183 -25.53 16.11 -16.97
CA LEU A 183 -26.87 16.62 -16.73
C LEU A 183 -26.94 18.14 -16.88
N ILE A 184 -25.96 18.88 -16.35
CA ILE A 184 -25.85 20.34 -16.51
C ILE A 184 -25.77 20.70 -17.99
N ILE A 185 -24.99 19.97 -18.79
CA ILE A 185 -24.92 20.18 -20.24
C ILE A 185 -26.29 19.99 -20.89
N ASP A 186 -27.01 18.92 -20.59
CA ASP A 186 -28.35 18.67 -21.16
C ASP A 186 -29.39 19.71 -20.74
N LEU A 187 -29.32 20.20 -19.49
CA LEU A 187 -30.17 21.28 -18.98
C LEU A 187 -29.84 22.62 -19.65
N TYR A 188 -28.56 22.94 -19.80
CA TYR A 188 -28.10 24.18 -20.43
C TYR A 188 -28.54 24.26 -21.90
N PHE A 189 -28.41 23.15 -22.64
CA PHE A 189 -28.87 23.07 -24.02
C PHE A 189 -30.37 22.77 -24.17
N LYS A 190 -31.13 22.77 -23.05
CA LYS A 190 -32.58 22.49 -23.01
C LYS A 190 -32.98 21.20 -23.73
N LYS A 191 -32.15 20.15 -23.64
CA LYS A 191 -32.51 18.81 -24.12
C LYS A 191 -33.48 18.11 -23.18
N ILE A 192 -33.46 18.48 -21.90
CA ILE A 192 -34.36 17.95 -20.86
C ILE A 192 -34.98 19.13 -20.12
N ASP A 193 -36.30 19.11 -19.94
CA ASP A 193 -37.01 20.06 -19.09
C ASP A 193 -36.96 19.63 -17.62
N PHE A 194 -36.91 20.60 -16.70
CA PHE A 194 -36.92 20.35 -15.25
C PHE A 194 -38.11 19.48 -14.81
N VAL A 195 -39.29 19.70 -15.37
CA VAL A 195 -40.49 18.90 -15.03
C VAL A 195 -40.30 17.43 -15.43
N ASN A 196 -39.76 17.18 -16.63
CA ASN A 196 -39.50 15.82 -17.10
C ASN A 196 -38.36 15.16 -16.33
N LEU A 197 -37.36 15.94 -15.93
CA LEU A 197 -36.28 15.49 -15.05
C LEU A 197 -36.84 14.98 -13.72
N PHE A 198 -37.60 15.80 -12.98
CA PHE A 198 -38.15 15.40 -11.68
C PHE A 198 -39.13 14.23 -11.78
N LYS A 199 -39.94 14.16 -12.85
CA LYS A 199 -40.84 13.02 -13.12
C LYS A 199 -40.10 11.68 -13.25
N ILE A 200 -38.84 11.69 -13.69
CA ILE A 200 -38.03 10.48 -13.83
C ILE A 200 -37.18 10.25 -12.57
N VAL A 201 -36.48 11.29 -12.11
CA VAL A 201 -35.49 11.20 -11.03
C VAL A 201 -36.14 10.92 -9.68
N VAL A 202 -37.29 11.54 -9.35
CA VAL A 202 -37.91 11.33 -8.02
C VAL A 202 -38.43 9.90 -7.87
N PRO A 203 -39.24 9.34 -8.79
CA PRO A 203 -39.69 7.95 -8.66
C PRO A 203 -38.53 6.95 -8.77
N ALA A 204 -37.56 7.19 -9.66
CA ALA A 204 -36.38 6.32 -9.76
C ALA A 204 -35.53 6.37 -8.49
N GLY A 205 -35.30 7.56 -7.92
CA GLY A 205 -34.52 7.75 -6.70
C GLY A 205 -35.16 7.04 -5.50
N VAL A 206 -36.47 7.24 -5.29
CA VAL A 206 -37.21 6.53 -4.22
C VAL A 206 -37.13 5.02 -4.42
N GLY A 207 -37.35 4.53 -5.65
CA GLY A 207 -37.26 3.11 -5.95
C GLY A 207 -35.86 2.52 -5.74
N LEU A 208 -34.81 3.24 -6.10
CA LEU A 208 -33.42 2.81 -5.95
C LEU A 208 -32.96 2.83 -4.50
N VAL A 209 -33.33 3.86 -3.72
CA VAL A 209 -33.07 3.94 -2.28
C VAL A 209 -33.78 2.78 -1.56
N ALA A 210 -35.07 2.57 -1.87
CA ALA A 210 -35.81 1.45 -1.31
C ALA A 210 -35.16 0.10 -1.65
N LEU A 211 -34.68 -0.07 -2.88
CA LEU A 211 -33.99 -1.29 -3.31
C LEU A 211 -32.70 -1.56 -2.51
N THR A 212 -31.80 -0.58 -2.39
CA THR A 212 -30.55 -0.75 -1.61
C THR A 212 -30.84 -0.94 -0.13
N VAL A 213 -31.72 -0.14 0.46
CA VAL A 213 -32.06 -0.27 1.88
C VAL A 213 -32.66 -1.63 2.18
N VAL A 214 -33.63 -2.12 1.39
CA VAL A 214 -34.26 -3.43 1.65
C VAL A 214 -33.26 -4.57 1.47
N VAL A 215 -32.54 -4.61 0.34
CA VAL A 215 -31.61 -5.71 0.04
C VAL A 215 -30.46 -5.72 1.03
N ASP A 216 -29.80 -4.57 1.23
CA ASP A 216 -28.60 -4.49 2.05
C ASP A 216 -28.93 -4.68 3.53
N SER A 217 -30.08 -4.20 4.02
CA SER A 217 -30.48 -4.42 5.43
C SER A 217 -30.75 -5.90 5.74
N ILE A 218 -31.19 -6.70 4.77
CA ILE A 218 -31.35 -8.14 4.95
C ILE A 218 -29.99 -8.81 5.12
N PHE A 219 -29.01 -8.50 4.27
CA PHE A 219 -27.69 -9.13 4.34
C PHE A 219 -26.86 -8.65 5.54
N TRP A 220 -26.97 -7.38 5.92
CA TRP A 220 -26.25 -6.81 7.06
C TRP A 220 -26.95 -7.01 8.42
N GLY A 221 -28.19 -7.52 8.44
CA GLY A 221 -28.94 -7.77 9.68
C GLY A 221 -29.35 -6.52 10.46
N ARG A 222 -29.18 -5.32 9.89
CA ARG A 222 -29.58 -4.03 10.47
C ARG A 222 -30.07 -3.08 9.39
N LEU A 223 -30.97 -2.16 9.72
CA LEU A 223 -31.44 -1.14 8.79
C LEU A 223 -30.27 -0.23 8.41
N LEU A 224 -29.88 -0.22 7.13
CA LEU A 224 -28.81 0.64 6.64
C LEU A 224 -28.95 1.00 5.16
N TRP A 225 -28.28 2.09 4.78
CA TRP A 225 -28.02 2.45 3.39
C TRP A 225 -26.50 2.50 3.22
N PRO A 226 -25.86 1.51 2.58
CA PRO A 226 -24.40 1.39 2.59
C PRO A 226 -23.71 2.64 2.07
N GLU A 227 -24.18 3.15 0.93
CA GLU A 227 -23.53 4.30 0.28
C GLU A 227 -23.68 5.60 1.07
N ALA A 228 -24.79 5.78 1.81
CA ALA A 228 -24.94 6.93 2.69
C ALA A 228 -23.96 6.88 3.87
N GLU A 229 -23.75 5.70 4.47
CA GLU A 229 -22.73 5.54 5.53
C GLU A 229 -21.32 5.77 4.99
N VAL A 230 -21.00 5.27 3.78
CA VAL A 230 -19.72 5.52 3.09
C VAL A 230 -19.51 7.00 2.82
N PHE A 231 -20.54 7.69 2.33
CA PHE A 231 -20.48 9.12 2.06
C PHE A 231 -20.28 9.92 3.36
N TRP A 232 -21.01 9.58 4.42
CA TRP A 232 -20.85 10.20 5.73
C TRP A 232 -19.43 10.00 6.30
N TYR A 233 -18.93 8.77 6.27
CA TYR A 233 -17.61 8.43 6.79
C TYR A 233 -16.47 9.15 6.05
N ASN A 234 -16.52 9.19 4.71
CA ASN A 234 -15.42 9.73 3.93
C ASN A 234 -15.49 11.25 3.75
N THR A 235 -16.68 11.79 3.52
CA THR A 235 -16.87 13.20 3.17
C THR A 235 -17.10 14.08 4.40
N ILE A 236 -17.84 13.59 5.40
CA ILE A 236 -18.22 14.40 6.57
C ILE A 236 -17.22 14.21 7.71
N LEU A 237 -16.83 12.97 8.02
CA LEU A 237 -15.78 12.69 9.03
C LEU A 237 -14.35 12.90 8.51
N ASN A 238 -14.20 13.18 7.20
CA ASN A 238 -12.92 13.41 6.51
C ASN A 238 -11.88 12.29 6.72
N LYS A 239 -12.33 11.06 6.97
CA LYS A 239 -11.46 9.88 7.21
C LYS A 239 -10.79 9.34 5.94
N SER A 240 -10.98 10.01 4.81
CA SER A 240 -10.31 9.66 3.55
C SER A 240 -8.79 9.81 3.62
N SER A 241 -8.26 10.71 4.48
CA SER A 241 -6.80 10.91 4.64
C SER A 241 -6.08 9.73 5.29
N ASP A 242 -6.79 8.90 6.05
CA ASP A 242 -6.21 7.80 6.82
C ASP A 242 -5.67 6.68 5.89
N TRP A 243 -6.12 6.67 4.64
CA TRP A 243 -5.68 5.75 3.58
C TRP A 243 -4.48 6.28 2.78
N GLY A 244 -3.77 7.28 3.32
CA GLY A 244 -2.63 7.92 2.67
C GLY A 244 -3.03 9.09 1.78
N THR A 245 -2.10 10.03 1.59
CA THR A 245 -2.34 11.27 0.84
C THR A 245 -1.37 11.43 -0.32
N SER A 246 -1.87 11.94 -1.44
CA SER A 246 -1.02 12.23 -2.61
C SER A 246 -1.25 13.65 -3.14
N PRO A 247 -0.27 14.23 -3.86
CA PRO A 247 -0.36 15.60 -4.36
C PRO A 247 -1.58 15.85 -5.25
N PHE A 248 -2.04 17.11 -5.31
CA PHE A 248 -3.22 17.50 -6.09
C PHE A 248 -3.16 17.04 -7.56
N LEU A 249 -2.00 17.19 -8.22
CA LEU A 249 -1.81 16.85 -9.63
C LEU A 249 -1.49 15.37 -9.89
N TRP A 250 -1.53 14.51 -8.88
CA TRP A 250 -1.15 13.09 -9.00
C TRP A 250 -1.88 12.35 -10.13
N TYR A 251 -3.17 12.65 -10.33
CA TYR A 251 -3.91 12.07 -11.45
C TYR A 251 -3.32 12.43 -12.83
N PHE A 252 -2.77 13.64 -13.00
CA PHE A 252 -2.27 14.13 -14.29
C PHE A 252 -0.88 13.61 -14.62
N TYR A 253 0.05 13.61 -13.66
CA TYR A 253 1.43 13.18 -13.93
C TYR A 253 1.64 11.67 -13.70
N SER A 254 0.76 11.00 -12.95
CA SER A 254 0.93 9.59 -12.59
C SER A 254 -0.21 8.70 -13.07
N ALA A 255 -1.47 9.00 -12.73
CA ALA A 255 -2.57 8.09 -13.03
C ALA A 255 -2.95 8.04 -14.52
N LEU A 256 -3.07 9.19 -15.20
CA LEU A 256 -3.43 9.25 -16.62
C LEU A 256 -2.35 8.63 -17.53
N PRO A 257 -1.04 8.93 -17.36
CA PRO A 257 0.00 8.31 -18.17
C PRO A 257 0.06 6.80 -17.98
N ARG A 258 -0.10 6.29 -16.74
CA ARG A 258 -0.17 4.84 -16.47
C ARG A 258 -1.45 4.23 -17.05
N GLY A 259 -2.59 4.88 -16.85
CA GLY A 259 -3.92 4.41 -17.25
C GLY A 259 -4.12 4.29 -18.75
N LEU A 260 -3.78 5.35 -19.48
CA LEU A 260 -4.02 5.47 -20.93
C LEU A 260 -2.78 5.11 -21.76
N GLY A 261 -1.61 5.01 -21.14
CA GLY A 261 -0.36 4.72 -21.82
C GLY A 261 0.02 5.78 -22.87
N PRO A 262 0.91 5.44 -23.81
CA PRO A 262 1.32 6.29 -24.92
C PRO A 262 0.16 6.89 -25.72
N SER A 263 -0.99 6.21 -25.79
CA SER A 263 -2.17 6.71 -26.50
C SER A 263 -2.77 7.99 -25.90
N MET A 264 -2.34 8.41 -24.71
CA MET A 264 -2.68 9.71 -24.11
C MET A 264 -2.23 10.90 -24.98
N VAL A 265 -1.09 10.79 -25.67
CA VAL A 265 -0.52 11.87 -26.51
C VAL A 265 -1.44 12.23 -27.68
N LEU A 266 -2.32 11.31 -28.08
CA LEU A 266 -3.26 11.53 -29.18
C LEU A 266 -4.53 12.30 -28.77
N ILE A 267 -4.79 12.47 -27.46
CA ILE A 267 -6.00 13.12 -26.96
C ILE A 267 -6.10 14.59 -27.42
N PRO A 268 -5.09 15.46 -27.24
CA PRO A 268 -5.19 16.86 -27.66
C PRO A 268 -5.40 16.99 -29.16
N THR A 269 -4.69 16.19 -29.96
CA THR A 269 -4.85 16.14 -31.42
C THR A 269 -6.26 15.70 -31.82
N GLY A 270 -6.81 14.68 -31.14
CA GLY A 270 -8.17 14.21 -31.36
C GLY A 270 -9.23 15.27 -31.08
N LEU A 271 -9.09 16.00 -29.96
CA LEU A 271 -9.98 17.09 -29.58
C LEU A 271 -9.88 18.30 -30.50
N TYR A 272 -8.69 18.58 -31.02
CA TYR A 272 -8.47 19.64 -32.01
C TYR A 272 -9.14 19.30 -33.34
N LEU A 273 -9.01 18.05 -33.81
CA LEU A 273 -9.56 17.59 -35.08
C LEU A 273 -11.07 17.43 -35.05
N ASP A 274 -11.62 16.89 -33.96
CA ASP A 274 -13.07 16.74 -33.79
C ASP A 274 -13.56 17.44 -32.50
N ARG A 275 -13.97 18.70 -32.68
CA ARG A 275 -14.50 19.53 -31.58
C ARG A 275 -15.77 18.95 -30.95
N ARG A 276 -16.49 18.05 -31.63
CA ARG A 276 -17.67 17.37 -31.04
C ARG A 276 -17.27 16.52 -29.85
N LEU A 277 -16.00 16.12 -29.73
CA LEU A 277 -15.52 15.30 -28.63
C LEU A 277 -15.27 16.06 -27.33
N ILE A 278 -15.18 17.40 -27.40
CA ILE A 278 -14.98 18.26 -26.24
C ILE A 278 -16.12 18.09 -25.22
N GLN A 279 -17.37 17.89 -25.68
CA GLN A 279 -18.51 17.67 -24.78
C GLN A 279 -18.40 16.39 -23.93
N TYR A 280 -17.51 15.45 -24.29
CA TYR A 280 -17.25 14.23 -23.51
C TYR A 280 -15.96 14.35 -22.70
N ALA A 281 -14.90 14.89 -23.30
CA ALA A 281 -13.60 15.02 -22.66
C ALA A 281 -13.58 16.12 -21.59
N ALA A 282 -14.31 17.22 -21.78
CA ALA A 282 -14.35 18.30 -20.79
C ALA A 282 -14.96 17.83 -19.45
N PRO A 283 -16.13 17.16 -19.40
CA PRO A 283 -16.63 16.56 -18.16
C PRO A 283 -15.65 15.57 -17.53
N ALA A 284 -14.95 14.77 -18.34
CA ALA A 284 -13.93 13.83 -17.85
C ALA A 284 -12.75 14.56 -17.16
N PHE A 285 -12.22 15.62 -17.76
CA PHE A 285 -11.12 16.39 -17.15
C PHE A 285 -11.58 17.18 -15.92
N VAL A 286 -12.79 17.77 -15.96
CA VAL A 286 -13.36 18.47 -14.81
C VAL A 286 -13.60 17.49 -13.66
N TYR A 287 -14.12 16.28 -13.93
CA TYR A 287 -14.25 15.24 -12.92
C TYR A 287 -12.90 14.89 -12.27
N ILE A 288 -11.84 14.71 -13.06
CA ILE A 288 -10.49 14.45 -12.52
C ILE A 288 -10.02 15.62 -11.64
N LEU A 289 -10.22 16.86 -12.07
CA LEU A 289 -9.86 18.06 -11.30
C LEU A 289 -10.63 18.17 -9.98
N LEU A 290 -11.93 17.88 -10.00
CA LEU A 290 -12.76 17.87 -8.79
C LEU A 290 -12.32 16.74 -7.85
N TYR A 291 -12.05 15.55 -8.38
CA TYR A 291 -11.58 14.42 -7.60
C TYR A 291 -10.15 14.62 -7.04
N SER A 292 -9.34 15.45 -7.70
CA SER A 292 -7.99 15.83 -7.24
C SER A 292 -7.96 16.57 -5.90
N PHE A 293 -9.08 17.17 -5.46
CA PHE A 293 -9.18 17.80 -4.14
C PHE A 293 -9.18 16.80 -2.99
N LEU A 294 -9.54 15.53 -3.24
CA LEU A 294 -9.53 14.51 -2.19
C LEU A 294 -8.08 14.13 -1.81
N PRO A 295 -7.75 14.03 -0.51
CA PRO A 295 -6.39 13.70 -0.07
C PRO A 295 -5.93 12.34 -0.62
N HIS A 296 -6.77 11.32 -0.46
CA HIS A 296 -6.51 9.97 -0.94
C HIS A 296 -6.89 9.82 -2.41
N LYS A 297 -5.99 9.23 -3.19
CA LYS A 297 -6.14 9.09 -4.63
C LYS A 297 -5.68 7.73 -5.09
N GLU A 298 -6.44 7.18 -6.03
CA GLU A 298 -6.13 5.88 -6.63
C GLU A 298 -6.61 5.89 -8.08
N LEU A 299 -5.84 5.22 -8.95
CA LEU A 299 -6.15 5.17 -10.38
C LEU A 299 -7.55 4.63 -10.65
N ARG A 300 -8.02 3.67 -9.84
CA ARG A 300 -9.34 3.04 -10.01
C ARG A 300 -10.52 4.01 -9.82
N PHE A 301 -10.35 5.13 -9.12
CA PHE A 301 -11.44 6.12 -8.94
C PHE A 301 -11.75 6.93 -10.20
N ILE A 302 -10.79 7.00 -11.14
CA ILE A 302 -10.96 7.71 -12.41
C ILE A 302 -11.19 6.79 -13.60
N ILE A 303 -11.33 5.48 -13.39
CA ILE A 303 -11.42 4.50 -14.49
C ILE A 303 -12.62 4.77 -15.43
N TYR A 304 -13.68 5.39 -14.92
CA TYR A 304 -14.88 5.78 -15.66
C TYR A 304 -14.60 6.72 -16.84
N VAL A 305 -13.53 7.51 -16.76
CA VAL A 305 -13.19 8.48 -17.80
C VAL A 305 -12.36 7.88 -18.93
N PHE A 306 -11.75 6.70 -18.75
CA PHE A 306 -10.89 6.11 -19.78
C PHE A 306 -11.66 5.85 -21.08
N PRO A 307 -12.87 5.26 -21.07
CA PRO A 307 -13.69 5.12 -22.27
C PRO A 307 -14.00 6.45 -22.97
N LEU A 308 -14.13 7.56 -22.23
CA LEU A 308 -14.41 8.88 -22.76
C LEU A 308 -13.17 9.51 -23.41
N LEU A 309 -12.02 9.43 -22.74
CA LEU A 309 -10.75 9.97 -23.24
C LEU A 309 -10.24 9.17 -24.45
N ASN A 310 -10.45 7.85 -24.47
CA ASN A 310 -10.13 7.00 -25.63
C ASN A 310 -10.89 7.39 -26.90
N MET A 311 -12.06 8.04 -26.78
CA MET A 311 -12.78 8.55 -27.96
C MET A 311 -11.96 9.61 -28.70
N ALA A 312 -11.27 10.50 -27.98
CA ALA A 312 -10.41 11.52 -28.58
C ALA A 312 -9.23 10.89 -29.32
N SER A 313 -8.50 9.98 -28.67
CA SER A 313 -7.39 9.27 -29.31
C SER A 313 -7.84 8.48 -30.54
N ALA A 314 -9.02 7.84 -30.49
CA ALA A 314 -9.59 7.13 -31.64
C ALA A 314 -9.93 8.04 -32.82
N ALA A 315 -10.38 9.28 -32.58
CA ALA A 315 -10.64 10.25 -33.64
C ALA A 315 -9.35 10.66 -34.35
N ALA A 316 -8.26 10.90 -33.61
CA ALA A 316 -6.97 11.19 -34.20
C ALA A 316 -6.50 10.04 -35.10
N CYS A 317 -6.52 8.80 -34.61
CA CYS A 317 -6.11 7.63 -35.38
C CYS A 317 -6.98 7.42 -36.63
N SER A 318 -8.30 7.57 -36.50
CA SER A 318 -9.23 7.44 -37.62
C SER A 318 -8.97 8.50 -38.69
N PHE A 319 -8.75 9.76 -38.28
CA PHE A 319 -8.45 10.87 -39.19
C PHE A 319 -7.17 10.63 -39.99
N ILE A 320 -6.11 10.16 -39.32
CA ILE A 320 -4.80 9.84 -39.92
C ILE A 320 -4.95 8.66 -40.88
N TYR A 321 -5.60 7.58 -40.46
CA TYR A 321 -5.76 6.35 -41.24
C TYR A 321 -6.47 6.57 -42.58
N VAL A 322 -7.52 7.40 -42.59
CA VAL A 322 -8.30 7.72 -43.80
C VAL A 322 -7.49 8.58 -44.78
N ARG A 323 -6.52 9.37 -44.30
CA ARG A 323 -5.71 10.29 -45.12
C ARG A 323 -4.31 9.79 -45.45
N ARG A 324 -3.94 8.60 -44.98
CA ARG A 324 -2.56 8.07 -45.09
C ARG A 324 -1.98 8.11 -46.51
N SER A 325 -2.80 7.91 -47.55
CA SER A 325 -2.35 7.90 -48.94
C SER A 325 -2.38 9.27 -49.63
N LYS A 326 -2.81 10.34 -48.94
CA LYS A 326 -2.96 11.66 -49.56
C LYS A 326 -1.67 12.49 -49.55
N ALA A 327 -0.80 12.30 -48.56
CA ALA A 327 0.48 13.00 -48.45
C ALA A 327 1.44 12.22 -47.54
N PRO A 328 2.77 12.33 -47.76
CA PRO A 328 3.77 11.57 -46.99
C PRO A 328 3.76 11.91 -45.50
N ILE A 329 3.34 13.12 -45.12
CA ILE A 329 3.17 13.48 -43.71
C ILE A 329 2.11 12.62 -43.00
N PHE A 330 1.00 12.27 -43.68
CA PHE A 330 -0.03 11.42 -43.09
C PHE A 330 0.40 9.96 -43.03
N GLU A 331 1.28 9.53 -43.93
CA GLU A 331 1.92 8.22 -43.87
C GLU A 331 2.89 8.13 -42.67
N LEU A 332 3.73 9.16 -42.46
CA LEU A 332 4.59 9.25 -41.28
C LEU A 332 3.77 9.26 -39.98
N MET A 333 2.69 10.05 -39.92
CA MET A 333 1.79 10.08 -38.75
C MET A 333 1.08 8.74 -38.52
N PHE A 334 0.79 7.99 -39.59
CA PHE A 334 0.22 6.65 -39.48
C PHE A 334 1.21 5.68 -38.83
N TRP A 335 2.46 5.67 -39.28
CA TRP A 335 3.52 4.89 -38.62
C TRP A 335 3.74 5.33 -37.16
N GLY A 336 3.70 6.63 -36.88
CA GLY A 336 3.72 7.15 -35.51
C GLY A 336 2.57 6.61 -34.65
N THR A 337 1.37 6.51 -35.22
CA THR A 337 0.20 5.91 -34.54
C THR A 337 0.42 4.41 -34.27
N VAL A 338 1.02 3.68 -35.22
CA VAL A 338 1.37 2.26 -35.03
C VAL A 338 2.39 2.10 -33.90
N PHE A 339 3.41 2.95 -33.82
CA PHE A 339 4.37 2.96 -32.71
C PHE A 339 3.71 3.24 -31.36
N VAL A 340 2.73 4.15 -31.30
CA VAL A 340 1.95 4.41 -30.09
C VAL A 340 1.18 3.16 -29.64
N ILE A 341 0.54 2.45 -30.56
CA ILE A 341 -0.16 1.18 -30.25
C ILE A 341 0.83 0.09 -29.81
N LEU A 342 1.99 -0.02 -30.46
CA LEU A 342 3.04 -0.95 -30.04
C LEU A 342 3.56 -0.62 -28.63
N GLY A 343 3.74 0.67 -28.32
CA GLY A 343 4.10 1.14 -26.99
C GLY A 343 3.06 0.77 -25.93
N ASN A 344 1.76 0.92 -26.24
CA ASN A 344 0.67 0.44 -25.38
C ASN A 344 0.79 -1.07 -25.08
N ILE A 345 1.10 -1.90 -26.10
CA ILE A 345 1.28 -3.35 -25.94
C ILE A 345 2.50 -3.65 -25.06
N ILE A 346 3.64 -3.00 -25.29
CA ILE A 346 4.86 -3.19 -24.49
C ILE A 346 4.61 -2.86 -23.01
N ILE A 347 3.98 -1.70 -22.75
CA ILE A 347 3.64 -1.30 -21.37
C ILE A 347 2.64 -2.27 -20.75
N THR A 348 1.67 -2.76 -21.52
CA THR A 348 0.70 -3.74 -21.04
C THR A 348 1.37 -5.05 -20.67
N LEU A 349 2.29 -5.56 -21.49
CA LEU A 349 3.07 -6.76 -21.17
C LEU A 349 3.90 -6.55 -19.90
N ALA A 350 4.57 -5.41 -19.76
CA ALA A 350 5.35 -5.08 -18.57
C ALA A 350 4.48 -5.08 -17.29
N PHE A 351 3.32 -4.40 -17.32
CA PHE A 351 2.42 -4.36 -16.18
C PHE A 351 1.79 -5.72 -15.85
N VAL A 352 1.46 -6.54 -16.86
CA VAL A 352 0.97 -7.91 -16.62
C VAL A 352 2.03 -8.75 -15.90
N LEU A 353 3.31 -8.68 -16.32
CA LEU A 353 4.40 -9.43 -15.68
C LEU A 353 4.59 -9.02 -14.21
N VAL A 354 4.48 -7.73 -13.92
CA VAL A 354 4.54 -7.22 -12.53
C VAL A 354 3.32 -7.69 -11.74
N ALA A 355 2.12 -7.59 -12.31
CA ALA A 355 0.89 -7.98 -11.64
C ALA A 355 0.83 -9.47 -11.29
N MET A 356 1.34 -10.35 -12.16
CA MET A 356 1.42 -11.79 -11.88
C MET A 356 2.21 -12.10 -10.61
N SER A 357 3.20 -11.27 -10.27
CA SER A 357 4.07 -11.44 -9.10
C SER A 357 3.52 -10.77 -7.83
N ASN A 358 2.35 -10.12 -7.89
CA ASN A 358 1.81 -9.31 -6.80
C ASN A 358 0.75 -10.06 -5.94
N TYR A 359 0.74 -11.40 -5.97
CA TYR A 359 -0.25 -12.22 -5.23
C TYR A 359 0.40 -13.34 -4.40
N PRO A 360 1.33 -13.03 -3.49
CA PRO A 360 2.03 -14.05 -2.71
C PRO A 360 1.08 -14.91 -1.86
N GLY A 361 0.01 -14.34 -1.30
CA GLY A 361 -0.99 -15.10 -0.51
C GLY A 361 -1.74 -16.15 -1.32
N GLY A 362 -2.16 -15.80 -2.54
CA GLY A 362 -2.78 -16.75 -3.47
C GLY A 362 -1.85 -17.89 -3.90
N VAL A 363 -0.58 -17.57 -4.14
CA VAL A 363 0.46 -18.58 -4.40
C VAL A 363 0.69 -19.44 -3.16
N ALA A 364 0.67 -18.85 -1.96
CA ALA A 364 0.85 -19.55 -0.70
C ALA A 364 -0.18 -20.63 -0.48
N ILE A 365 -1.46 -20.25 -0.53
CA ILE A 365 -2.54 -21.20 -0.29
C ILE A 365 -2.56 -22.28 -1.39
N THR A 366 -2.18 -21.96 -2.62
CA THR A 366 -2.10 -22.95 -3.70
C THR A 366 -0.97 -23.96 -3.48
N ARG A 367 0.21 -23.50 -3.04
CA ARG A 367 1.33 -24.39 -2.69
C ARG A 367 1.02 -25.22 -1.44
N PHE A 368 0.40 -24.60 -0.44
CA PHE A 368 -0.06 -25.25 0.78
C PHE A 368 -0.94 -26.47 0.49
N HIS A 369 -1.97 -26.30 -0.34
CA HIS A 369 -2.84 -27.41 -0.74
C HIS A 369 -2.13 -28.50 -1.56
N LYS A 370 -1.04 -28.17 -2.27
CA LYS A 370 -0.24 -29.16 -3.00
C LYS A 370 0.65 -29.97 -2.06
N LEU A 371 1.28 -29.31 -1.08
CA LEU A 371 2.16 -29.95 -0.10
C LEU A 371 1.39 -30.90 0.82
N LEU A 372 0.20 -30.50 1.27
CA LEU A 372 -0.59 -31.24 2.26
C LEU A 372 -1.75 -32.02 1.63
N LYS A 373 -1.70 -32.32 0.33
CA LYS A 373 -2.81 -32.94 -0.42
C LYS A 373 -3.35 -34.23 0.22
N ASN A 374 -2.47 -35.00 0.87
CA ASN A 374 -2.82 -36.31 1.45
C ASN A 374 -3.28 -36.22 2.92
N GLU A 375 -3.25 -35.03 3.53
CA GLU A 375 -3.59 -34.87 4.94
C GLU A 375 -5.11 -34.75 5.16
N PRO A 376 -5.69 -35.58 6.05
CA PRO A 376 -7.13 -35.63 6.24
C PRO A 376 -7.67 -34.41 7.02
N PHE A 377 -6.90 -33.89 7.97
CA PHE A 377 -7.29 -32.80 8.85
C PHE A 377 -6.14 -31.81 9.00
N VAL A 378 -6.42 -30.53 8.72
CA VAL A 378 -5.47 -29.44 8.85
C VAL A 378 -6.22 -28.23 9.40
N HIS A 379 -5.65 -27.60 10.42
CA HIS A 379 -6.08 -26.32 10.96
C HIS A 379 -5.01 -25.27 10.66
N VAL A 380 -5.32 -24.38 9.70
CA VAL A 380 -4.37 -23.37 9.21
C VAL A 380 -4.79 -21.97 9.61
N HIS A 381 -3.83 -21.20 10.15
CA HIS A 381 -3.98 -19.77 10.34
C HIS A 381 -3.43 -19.01 9.13
N ILE A 382 -4.19 -18.04 8.65
CA ILE A 382 -3.89 -17.18 7.50
C ILE A 382 -3.61 -15.78 8.02
N CYS A 383 -2.36 -15.30 7.90
CA CYS A 383 -2.02 -13.93 8.28
C CYS A 383 -2.67 -12.88 7.36
N ASN A 384 -2.69 -11.63 7.85
CA ASN A 384 -3.24 -10.48 7.13
C ASN A 384 -2.69 -10.34 5.71
N LEU A 385 -1.37 -10.36 5.54
CA LEU A 385 -0.75 -10.24 4.21
C LEU A 385 -1.23 -11.33 3.26
N ALA A 386 -1.40 -12.57 3.72
CA ALA A 386 -1.92 -13.66 2.89
C ALA A 386 -3.40 -13.43 2.51
N ALA A 387 -4.22 -13.00 3.48
CA ALA A 387 -5.62 -12.64 3.25
C ALA A 387 -5.78 -11.50 2.24
N GLN A 388 -4.95 -10.45 2.35
CA GLN A 388 -4.96 -9.29 1.46
C GLN A 388 -4.41 -9.56 0.06
N THR A 389 -3.62 -10.63 -0.13
CA THR A 389 -2.88 -10.89 -1.38
C THR A 389 -3.25 -12.20 -2.06
N GLY A 390 -4.48 -12.66 -1.90
CA GLY A 390 -5.07 -13.66 -2.80
C GLY A 390 -5.82 -14.81 -2.14
N VAL A 391 -5.83 -14.91 -0.81
CA VAL A 391 -6.60 -15.96 -0.12
C VAL A 391 -8.07 -15.56 -0.04
N THR A 392 -8.92 -16.34 -0.72
CA THR A 392 -10.39 -16.17 -0.72
C THR A 392 -11.08 -17.46 -0.27
N ARG A 393 -12.38 -17.42 0.03
CA ARG A 393 -13.14 -18.66 0.30
C ARG A 393 -13.13 -19.63 -0.89
N TYR A 394 -12.99 -19.12 -2.12
CA TYR A 394 -12.78 -19.98 -3.30
C TYR A 394 -11.45 -20.74 -3.28
N THR A 395 -10.44 -20.26 -2.54
CA THR A 395 -9.15 -20.95 -2.38
C THR A 395 -9.16 -22.00 -1.25
N GLN A 396 -10.24 -22.10 -0.49
CA GLN A 396 -10.45 -23.13 0.55
C GLN A 396 -11.03 -24.39 -0.11
N ILE A 397 -10.13 -25.20 -0.66
CA ILE A 397 -10.48 -26.33 -1.54
C ILE A 397 -10.98 -27.53 -0.73
N ASN A 398 -10.43 -27.75 0.47
CA ASN A 398 -10.76 -28.93 1.27
C ASN A 398 -11.76 -28.58 2.36
N ASP A 399 -12.97 -29.11 2.25
CA ASP A 399 -14.04 -28.84 3.22
C ASP A 399 -13.80 -29.50 4.60
N ARG A 400 -12.82 -30.40 4.73
CA ARG A 400 -12.42 -31.00 6.03
C ARG A 400 -11.38 -30.18 6.78
N TRP A 401 -10.80 -29.17 6.14
CA TRP A 401 -9.79 -28.32 6.76
C TRP A 401 -10.44 -27.10 7.39
N MET A 402 -9.84 -26.63 8.48
CA MET A 402 -10.25 -25.40 9.15
C MET A 402 -9.30 -24.27 8.74
N TYR A 403 -9.87 -23.20 8.18
CA TYR A 403 -9.13 -22.03 7.74
C TYR A 403 -9.52 -20.85 8.63
N SER A 404 -8.61 -20.42 9.49
CA SER A 404 -8.80 -19.25 10.36
C SER A 404 -8.07 -18.05 9.77
N LYS A 405 -8.76 -16.92 9.70
CA LYS A 405 -8.17 -15.62 9.36
C LYS A 405 -8.17 -14.67 10.58
N ASN A 406 -8.36 -15.20 11.79
CA ASN A 406 -8.51 -14.36 12.98
C ASN A 406 -7.16 -13.75 13.38
N GLU A 407 -6.99 -12.46 13.08
CA GLU A 407 -5.77 -11.69 13.36
C GLU A 407 -5.65 -11.23 14.82
N SER A 408 -6.75 -11.28 15.59
CA SER A 408 -6.78 -10.82 16.98
C SER A 408 -6.13 -11.81 17.96
N LEU A 409 -5.68 -12.96 17.48
CA LEU A 409 -5.12 -14.02 18.31
C LEU A 409 -3.67 -13.67 18.75
N PRO A 410 -3.36 -13.76 20.05
CA PRO A 410 -2.00 -13.57 20.53
C PRO A 410 -1.09 -14.73 20.09
N PHE A 411 0.23 -14.49 20.12
CA PHE A 411 1.24 -15.45 19.67
C PHE A 411 1.14 -16.83 20.31
N GLU A 412 0.68 -16.92 21.57
CA GLU A 412 0.53 -18.18 22.30
C GLU A 412 -0.56 -19.06 21.67
N GLN A 413 -1.70 -18.48 21.31
CA GLN A 413 -2.83 -19.21 20.70
C GLN A 413 -2.55 -19.60 19.25
N LEU A 414 -1.64 -18.89 18.57
CA LEU A 414 -1.18 -19.27 17.23
C LEU A 414 -0.38 -20.58 17.25
N GLN A 415 0.21 -20.97 18.38
CA GLN A 415 1.00 -22.21 18.47
C GLN A 415 0.14 -23.47 18.36
N ASP A 416 -1.16 -23.37 18.68
CA ASP A 416 -2.09 -24.50 18.66
C ASP A 416 -2.49 -24.91 17.24
N TYR A 417 -2.34 -24.02 16.26
CA TYR A 417 -2.63 -24.31 14.87
C TYR A 417 -1.65 -25.36 14.33
N THR A 418 -2.16 -26.25 13.49
CA THR A 418 -1.31 -27.27 12.86
C THR A 418 -0.35 -26.65 11.85
N HIS A 419 -0.77 -25.57 11.20
CA HIS A 419 -0.03 -24.89 10.16
C HIS A 419 -0.26 -23.38 10.23
N LEU A 420 0.77 -22.62 9.87
CA LEU A 420 0.72 -21.17 9.87
C LEU A 420 1.20 -20.62 8.53
N LEU A 421 0.46 -19.68 7.95
CA LEU A 421 0.95 -18.77 6.93
C LEU A 421 1.36 -17.48 7.63
N VAL A 422 2.67 -17.22 7.70
CA VAL A 422 3.23 -16.09 8.45
C VAL A 422 3.96 -15.14 7.50
N GLU A 423 3.80 -13.84 7.75
CA GLU A 423 4.59 -12.81 7.09
C GLU A 423 6.00 -12.75 7.68
N ALA A 424 7.00 -12.88 6.81
CA ALA A 424 8.38 -12.66 7.19
C ALA A 424 9.24 -12.28 5.98
N LYS A 425 10.21 -11.39 6.22
CA LYS A 425 11.17 -10.90 5.21
C LYS A 425 12.35 -11.87 5.01
N SER A 426 12.64 -12.71 6.00
CA SER A 426 13.73 -13.68 5.97
C SER A 426 13.49 -14.81 6.98
N LYS A 427 14.23 -15.92 6.81
CA LYS A 427 14.22 -17.06 7.75
C LYS A 427 14.63 -16.69 9.19
N TYR A 428 15.30 -15.55 9.36
CA TYR A 428 15.81 -15.07 10.66
C TYR A 428 14.95 -13.94 11.25
N SER A 429 13.80 -13.63 10.66
CA SER A 429 12.87 -12.63 11.17
C SER A 429 12.36 -13.01 12.57
N SER A 430 12.12 -12.01 13.43
CA SER A 430 11.58 -12.18 14.79
C SER A 430 10.28 -12.98 14.82
N ASN A 431 9.42 -12.77 13.82
CA ASN A 431 8.15 -13.48 13.69
C ASN A 431 8.36 -15.00 13.54
N ILE A 432 9.31 -15.41 12.70
CA ILE A 432 9.64 -16.84 12.52
C ILE A 432 10.39 -17.41 13.72
N LYS A 433 11.33 -16.65 14.30
CA LYS A 433 12.09 -17.08 15.48
C LYS A 433 11.18 -17.47 16.65
N SER A 434 10.08 -16.74 16.83
CA SER A 434 9.07 -17.02 17.86
C SER A 434 8.38 -18.39 17.66
N PHE A 435 8.28 -18.87 16.41
CA PHE A 435 7.72 -20.18 16.08
C PHE A 435 8.78 -21.26 15.84
N ALA A 436 10.08 -20.95 15.91
CA ALA A 436 11.13 -21.92 15.62
C ALA A 436 11.16 -23.11 16.58
N GLN A 437 10.62 -22.93 17.80
CA GLN A 437 10.50 -24.00 18.79
C GLN A 437 9.33 -24.94 18.50
N THR A 438 8.18 -24.40 18.07
CA THR A 438 6.92 -25.17 17.89
C THR A 438 6.69 -25.65 16.45
N HIS A 439 7.17 -24.89 15.46
CA HIS A 439 6.93 -25.13 14.04
C HIS A 439 8.22 -25.26 13.23
N THR A 440 8.15 -25.99 12.11
CA THR A 440 9.17 -26.14 11.08
C THR A 440 8.76 -25.39 9.82
N ILE A 441 9.74 -24.87 9.08
CA ILE A 441 9.50 -24.17 7.81
C ILE A 441 9.36 -25.22 6.70
N LEU A 442 8.19 -25.25 6.05
CA LEU A 442 7.95 -26.10 4.89
C LEU A 442 8.37 -25.43 3.58
N ASP A 443 7.95 -24.18 3.37
CA ASP A 443 8.22 -23.44 2.13
C ASP A 443 8.28 -21.93 2.39
N SER A 444 8.92 -21.21 1.47
CA SER A 444 8.99 -19.75 1.45
C SER A 444 8.54 -19.21 0.10
N ILE A 445 7.78 -18.13 0.13
CA ILE A 445 7.12 -17.59 -1.05
C ILE A 445 7.61 -16.18 -1.25
N GLU A 446 8.06 -15.94 -2.47
CA GLU A 446 8.58 -14.66 -2.88
C GLU A 446 7.46 -13.76 -3.42
N SER A 447 7.56 -12.48 -3.12
CA SER A 447 6.73 -11.41 -3.64
C SER A 447 7.58 -10.46 -4.49
N PHE A 448 6.94 -9.73 -5.39
CA PHE A 448 7.56 -8.60 -6.09
C PHE A 448 8.20 -7.63 -5.08
N SER A 449 9.46 -7.22 -5.33
CA SER A 449 10.14 -6.19 -4.54
C SER A 449 10.51 -4.98 -5.39
N GLN A 450 11.19 -5.17 -6.52
CA GLN A 450 11.65 -4.05 -7.36
C GLN A 450 11.95 -4.52 -8.78
N VAL A 451 11.89 -3.58 -9.73
CA VAL A 451 12.36 -3.81 -11.10
C VAL A 451 13.84 -3.43 -11.19
N ALA A 452 14.71 -4.38 -11.51
CA ALA A 452 16.12 -4.11 -11.76
C ALA A 452 16.40 -4.10 -13.27
N MET A 453 17.06 -3.05 -13.75
CA MET A 453 17.47 -2.95 -15.15
C MET A 453 18.82 -3.64 -15.34
N HIS A 454 18.84 -4.74 -16.10
CA HIS A 454 20.06 -5.43 -16.50
C HIS A 454 20.20 -5.36 -18.01
N TYR A 455 20.97 -4.38 -18.50
CA TYR A 455 21.18 -4.10 -19.93
C TYR A 455 21.82 -5.25 -20.75
N LYS A 456 22.27 -6.33 -20.10
CA LYS A 456 22.84 -7.52 -20.74
C LYS A 456 21.83 -8.62 -21.03
N LEU A 457 20.62 -8.57 -20.47
CA LEU A 457 19.54 -9.52 -20.77
C LEU A 457 18.52 -8.85 -21.71
N MET A 458 17.89 -9.63 -22.60
CA MET A 458 16.78 -9.18 -23.43
C MET A 458 15.52 -9.97 -23.04
N PRO A 459 14.50 -9.32 -22.43
CA PRO A 459 14.39 -7.89 -22.14
C PRO A 459 15.28 -7.42 -20.97
N PRO A 460 15.72 -6.14 -20.95
CA PRO A 460 16.66 -5.60 -19.94
C PRO A 460 16.04 -5.38 -18.56
N VAL A 461 14.92 -6.04 -18.27
CA VAL A 461 14.08 -5.86 -17.09
C VAL A 461 14.07 -7.18 -16.32
N LYS A 462 14.71 -7.22 -15.15
CA LYS A 462 14.62 -8.35 -14.23
C LYS A 462 13.79 -7.95 -13.02
N ILE A 463 12.69 -8.66 -12.81
CA ILE A 463 11.89 -8.52 -11.59
C ILE A 463 12.68 -9.16 -10.44
N LYS A 464 13.05 -8.37 -9.43
CA LYS A 464 13.61 -8.89 -8.17
C LYS A 464 12.46 -9.22 -7.24
N THR A 465 12.45 -10.46 -6.77
CA THR A 465 11.51 -10.98 -5.80
C THR A 465 12.21 -11.10 -4.44
N LYS A 466 11.45 -10.97 -3.35
CA LYS A 466 11.92 -11.17 -1.97
C LYS A 466 10.95 -12.07 -1.21
N PRO A 467 11.42 -12.92 -0.28
CA PRO A 467 10.53 -13.68 0.59
C PRO A 467 9.57 -12.75 1.35
N ALA A 468 8.28 -13.08 1.31
CA ALA A 468 7.22 -12.32 1.97
C ALA A 468 6.35 -13.20 2.87
N LEU A 469 6.09 -14.44 2.46
CA LEU A 469 5.27 -15.38 3.22
C LEU A 469 6.02 -16.70 3.43
N PHE A 470 5.85 -17.29 4.60
CA PHE A 470 6.39 -18.59 4.94
C PHE A 470 5.27 -19.53 5.35
N ILE A 471 5.39 -20.78 4.93
CA ILE A 471 4.51 -21.88 5.32
C ILE A 471 5.20 -22.64 6.44
N LEU A 472 4.55 -22.71 7.60
CA LEU A 472 5.02 -23.42 8.78
C LEU A 472 4.13 -24.63 9.07
N GLU A 473 4.72 -25.73 9.51
CA GLU A 473 4.05 -26.95 10.01
C GLU A 473 4.44 -27.16 11.47
N ARG A 474 3.49 -27.55 12.32
CA ARG A 474 3.76 -27.85 13.73
C ARG A 474 4.59 -29.14 13.83
N LYS A 475 5.66 -29.14 14.64
CA LYS A 475 6.64 -30.26 14.68
C LYS A 475 6.03 -31.62 15.02
N ASP A 476 5.04 -31.63 15.91
CA ASP A 476 4.33 -32.80 16.40
C ASP A 476 3.11 -33.16 15.54
N PHE A 477 2.82 -32.42 14.45
CA PHE A 477 1.61 -32.62 13.64
C PHE A 477 1.47 -34.07 13.13
N ARG A 478 2.59 -34.71 12.80
CA ARG A 478 2.62 -36.10 12.31
C ARG A 478 2.27 -37.12 13.38
N GLU A 479 2.51 -36.80 14.64
CA GLU A 479 2.23 -37.66 15.79
C GLU A 479 0.85 -37.34 16.40
N PHE A 480 0.48 -36.06 16.43
CA PHE A 480 -0.75 -35.54 17.03
C PHE A 480 -1.49 -34.59 16.08
N PRO A 481 -2.12 -35.11 15.02
CA PRO A 481 -2.76 -34.30 13.99
C PRO A 481 -3.95 -33.46 14.50
N LEU A 482 -4.56 -33.87 15.63
CA LEU A 482 -5.66 -33.16 16.29
C LEU A 482 -5.20 -32.21 17.42
N GLY A 483 -3.88 -32.06 17.64
CA GLY A 483 -3.33 -31.24 18.71
C GLY A 483 -3.30 -31.93 20.08
N HIS A 484 -2.58 -31.31 21.01
CA HIS A 484 -2.61 -31.67 22.42
C HIS A 484 -3.86 -31.03 23.05
N ASN A 485 -4.92 -31.82 23.24
CA ASN A 485 -6.23 -31.48 23.82
C ASN A 485 -7.33 -31.05 22.83
N ILE A 486 -8.06 -32.06 22.34
CA ILE A 486 -9.53 -31.97 22.27
C ILE A 486 -10.04 -33.02 23.23
N ARG A 487 -10.46 -32.61 24.43
CA ARG A 487 -11.34 -33.47 25.25
C ARG A 487 -12.62 -33.68 24.44
N PRO A 488 -13.13 -34.91 24.30
CA PRO A 488 -14.36 -35.14 23.56
C PRO A 488 -15.50 -34.36 24.23
N PHE A 489 -16.16 -33.50 23.45
CA PHE A 489 -17.36 -32.79 23.85
C PHE A 489 -18.50 -33.81 24.01
N ASP A 490 -18.88 -34.09 25.25
CA ASP A 490 -20.23 -34.55 25.61
C ASP A 490 -20.97 -33.39 26.33
N SER A 491 -21.80 -32.65 25.56
CA SER A 491 -23.08 -31.93 25.86
C SER A 491 -23.35 -31.17 27.21
N PRO A 492 -24.31 -30.21 27.31
CA PRO A 492 -24.85 -29.18 26.40
C PRO A 492 -24.74 -27.73 27.02
N PRO A 493 -25.35 -26.64 26.46
CA PRO A 493 -24.87 -25.26 26.63
C PRO A 493 -25.48 -24.51 27.82
N ALA A 494 -24.63 -24.08 28.74
CA ALA A 494 -24.91 -22.97 29.64
C ALA A 494 -23.54 -22.45 30.07
N LEU A 495 -23.19 -21.22 29.69
CA LEU A 495 -22.09 -20.36 30.19
C LEU A 495 -21.48 -19.41 29.12
N ILE A 496 -22.17 -19.11 28.02
CA ILE A 496 -21.72 -18.06 27.07
C ILE A 496 -22.27 -16.66 27.44
N ASP A 497 -23.29 -16.56 28.30
CA ASP A 497 -23.95 -15.28 28.61
C ASP A 497 -23.22 -14.34 29.59
N LYS A 498 -21.94 -14.59 29.94
CA LYS A 498 -21.22 -13.74 30.91
C LYS A 498 -19.91 -13.11 30.45
N ALA A 499 -19.45 -13.36 29.23
CA ALA A 499 -18.22 -12.77 28.70
C ALA A 499 -18.44 -11.68 27.63
N MET A 500 -19.70 -11.33 27.32
CA MET A 500 -20.04 -10.28 26.33
C MET A 500 -20.38 -8.91 26.96
N GLN A 501 -19.88 -8.61 28.16
CA GLN A 501 -20.06 -7.29 28.78
C GLN A 501 -18.79 -6.85 29.52
N SER A 502 -17.70 -6.69 28.79
CA SER A 502 -16.62 -5.75 29.13
C SER A 502 -15.54 -5.86 28.06
N ASP A 503 -15.29 -4.75 27.39
CA ASP A 503 -14.05 -4.37 26.68
C ASP A 503 -14.33 -3.90 25.25
N GLU A 504 -14.81 -2.66 25.17
CA GLU A 504 -14.54 -1.81 24.01
C GLU A 504 -13.06 -1.44 24.06
N THR A 505 -12.25 -1.93 23.13
CA THR A 505 -10.90 -1.40 22.91
C THR A 505 -10.61 -1.19 21.44
N ILE A 506 -10.03 -0.02 21.20
CA ILE A 506 -9.80 0.66 19.92
C ILE A 506 -8.78 -0.12 19.08
N VAL A 507 -9.18 -0.50 17.86
CA VAL A 507 -8.29 -1.12 16.87
C VAL A 507 -7.36 -0.06 16.27
N GLN A 508 -6.06 -0.12 16.60
CA GLN A 508 -5.02 0.64 15.92
C GLN A 508 -4.65 -0.05 14.61
N VAL A 509 -4.95 0.62 13.49
CA VAL A 509 -4.54 0.23 12.14
C VAL A 509 -3.12 0.74 11.90
N VAL A 510 -2.16 -0.16 11.71
CA VAL A 510 -0.80 0.18 11.29
C VAL A 510 -0.71 0.05 9.76
N ASN A 511 -0.45 1.17 9.10
CA ASN A 511 -0.29 1.29 7.65
C ASN A 511 1.12 0.83 7.22
N TYR A 512 1.21 -0.01 6.19
CA TYR A 512 2.47 -0.26 5.46
C TYR A 512 2.22 -0.17 3.96
N ASP A 513 2.74 0.91 3.37
CA ASP A 513 2.80 1.09 1.92
C ASP A 513 3.95 0.29 1.31
N THR A 514 3.70 -0.21 0.11
CA THR A 514 4.68 -0.71 -0.86
C THR A 514 5.47 0.45 -1.47
N ASP A 515 6.78 0.45 -1.30
CA ASP A 515 7.71 1.42 -1.90
C ASP A 515 7.72 1.35 -3.44
N GLU A 516 7.37 2.47 -4.10
CA GLU A 516 7.78 2.80 -5.46
C GLU A 516 9.09 3.61 -5.43
N GLU A 517 10.11 3.05 -6.08
CA GLU A 517 11.34 3.61 -6.68
C GLU A 517 11.81 5.04 -6.32
N THR A 518 12.94 5.11 -5.60
CA THR A 518 14.01 6.08 -5.90
C THR A 518 15.37 5.38 -5.80
N GLY A 519 16.16 5.46 -6.88
CA GLY A 519 17.45 4.78 -7.00
C GLY A 519 18.59 5.45 -6.24
N SER A 520 19.52 4.61 -5.77
CA SER A 520 20.89 5.02 -5.46
C SER A 520 21.85 3.89 -5.81
N THR A 521 22.76 4.19 -6.71
CA THR A 521 24.00 3.46 -7.02
C THR A 521 24.86 3.30 -5.78
N GLU A 522 25.34 2.09 -5.50
CA GLU A 522 26.54 1.89 -4.69
C GLU A 522 27.53 0.96 -5.39
N SER A 523 28.77 1.41 -5.27
CA SER A 523 30.04 0.97 -5.82
C SER A 523 30.61 -0.23 -5.07
N ASP A 524 31.40 -1.00 -5.80
CA ASP A 524 32.28 -2.06 -5.32
C ASP A 524 33.18 -1.62 -4.16
N ALA A 525 33.24 -2.45 -3.12
CA ALA A 525 34.34 -2.48 -2.17
C ALA A 525 34.51 -3.91 -1.65
N GLU A 526 35.53 -4.59 -2.20
CA GLU A 526 36.16 -5.76 -1.60
C GLU A 526 36.67 -5.41 -0.20
N ILE A 527 36.33 -6.21 0.82
CA ILE A 527 37.24 -6.45 1.95
C ILE A 527 37.14 -7.92 2.37
N ASN A 528 38.30 -8.55 2.25
CA ASN A 528 38.73 -9.89 2.64
C ASN A 528 38.85 -9.99 4.17
N PHE A 529 38.54 -11.13 4.80
CA PHE A 529 39.22 -11.57 6.03
C PHE A 529 39.09 -13.08 6.27
N GLU A 530 40.22 -13.73 6.04
CA GLU A 530 40.93 -14.72 6.86
C GLU A 530 40.25 -16.00 7.36
N GLU A 531 40.94 -17.08 6.98
CA GLU A 531 40.86 -18.46 7.40
C GLU A 531 41.15 -18.63 8.90
N GLN A 532 40.37 -19.49 9.55
CA GLN A 532 40.88 -20.32 10.65
C GLN A 532 40.56 -21.79 10.36
N ALA A 533 41.62 -22.54 10.13
CA ALA A 533 41.64 -23.97 9.96
C ALA A 533 41.34 -24.70 11.27
N VAL A 534 40.51 -25.75 11.20
CA VAL A 534 40.55 -26.87 12.15
C VAL A 534 40.42 -28.16 11.33
N GLN A 535 41.50 -28.95 11.34
CA GLN A 535 41.59 -30.32 10.87
C GLN A 535 40.79 -31.26 11.78
N ILE A 536 40.03 -32.20 11.22
CA ILE A 536 39.84 -33.54 11.81
C ILE A 536 39.78 -34.58 10.68
N ASP A 537 40.51 -35.66 10.91
CA ASP A 537 40.90 -36.78 10.06
C ASP A 537 39.77 -37.63 9.45
N THR A 538 40.05 -38.16 8.25
CA THR A 538 39.45 -39.36 7.66
C THR A 538 40.12 -40.64 8.15
N PRO A 539 39.40 -41.77 8.16
CA PRO A 539 39.95 -43.03 7.62
C PRO A 539 38.91 -43.83 6.79
N PRO A 540 39.27 -44.93 6.10
CA PRO A 540 39.07 -45.03 4.65
C PRO A 540 38.24 -46.25 4.17
N ASP A 541 38.01 -46.26 2.85
CA ASP A 541 37.86 -47.40 1.90
C ASP A 541 36.90 -48.58 2.20
N ASN A 542 35.98 -48.85 1.26
CA ASN A 542 36.07 -50.04 0.40
C ASN A 542 34.94 -50.17 -0.67
N GLU A 543 35.41 -50.34 -1.91
CA GLU A 543 35.00 -51.24 -3.00
C GLU A 543 33.53 -51.68 -3.25
N SER A 544 33.15 -51.55 -4.54
CA SER A 544 32.64 -52.60 -5.48
C SER A 544 31.51 -52.05 -6.37
N ILE A 545 31.80 -51.62 -7.61
CA ILE A 545 31.70 -52.35 -8.91
C ILE A 545 30.28 -52.91 -9.19
N VAL A 546 29.70 -52.54 -10.35
CA VAL A 546 29.28 -53.45 -11.45
C VAL A 546 28.22 -52.80 -12.36
N ASP A 547 28.68 -52.54 -13.59
CA ASP A 547 28.08 -52.73 -14.92
C ASP A 547 26.92 -51.90 -15.47
N THR A 548 26.78 -51.68 -16.79
CA THR A 548 27.66 -51.64 -18.00
C THR A 548 26.66 -51.57 -19.19
N VAL A 549 26.92 -50.72 -20.20
CA VAL A 549 26.57 -50.89 -21.65
C VAL A 549 25.10 -50.69 -22.08
N VAL A 550 24.70 -50.06 -23.20
CA VAL A 550 25.27 -49.38 -24.41
C VAL A 550 24.08 -49.19 -25.40
N PRO A 551 24.18 -48.67 -26.64
CA PRO A 551 24.90 -47.52 -27.21
C PRO A 551 23.92 -46.59 -28.00
N ILE A 552 24.42 -45.60 -28.73
CA ILE A 552 24.39 -45.55 -30.22
C ILE A 552 25.31 -44.42 -30.67
N LEU A 553 26.13 -44.81 -31.64
CA LEU A 553 27.20 -44.10 -32.32
C LEU A 553 26.67 -43.28 -33.51
N GLU A 554 27.53 -42.32 -33.88
CA GLU A 554 27.85 -41.87 -35.24
C GLU A 554 26.82 -41.09 -36.05
N ASP A 555 27.20 -40.23 -36.98
CA ASP A 555 28.30 -39.27 -37.11
C ASP A 555 28.11 -38.67 -38.52
N ASN A 556 28.65 -37.48 -38.68
CA ASN A 556 29.38 -37.04 -39.87
C ASN A 556 28.70 -36.38 -41.10
N LEU A 557 29.39 -35.28 -41.41
CA LEU A 557 29.80 -34.69 -42.68
C LEU A 557 28.93 -33.58 -43.28
N GLU A 558 29.48 -32.46 -43.79
CA GLU A 558 30.74 -31.72 -43.58
C GLU A 558 30.75 -30.56 -44.60
N ASN A 559 31.66 -29.61 -44.37
CA ASN A 559 32.31 -28.72 -45.36
C ASN A 559 31.52 -27.44 -45.78
N ASP A 560 32.12 -26.24 -45.80
CA ASP A 560 33.54 -25.95 -45.97
C ASP A 560 33.92 -24.46 -45.71
N ILE A 561 35.23 -24.26 -45.46
CA ILE A 561 36.09 -23.08 -45.78
C ILE A 561 36.49 -22.07 -44.67
N GLU A 562 37.72 -22.34 -44.19
CA GLU A 562 38.95 -21.50 -44.12
C GLU A 562 39.41 -20.78 -42.84
N THR A 563 40.53 -21.34 -42.37
CA THR A 563 41.49 -21.09 -41.29
C THR A 563 42.58 -20.07 -41.63
N SER A 564 43.17 -19.43 -40.61
CA SER A 564 44.61 -19.59 -40.33
C SER A 564 44.95 -19.24 -38.87
N ASN A 565 45.55 -20.22 -38.19
CA ASN A 565 46.04 -20.22 -36.82
C ASN A 565 47.52 -19.77 -36.76
N ASN A 566 48.01 -19.28 -35.61
CA ASN A 566 48.82 -20.09 -34.69
C ASN A 566 49.42 -19.26 -33.54
N GLU A 567 49.26 -19.83 -32.34
CA GLU A 567 50.03 -19.62 -31.11
C GLU A 567 51.51 -20.09 -31.31
N ILE A 568 52.44 -20.02 -30.36
CA ILE A 568 52.65 -21.07 -29.32
C ILE A 568 53.95 -20.73 -28.49
N VAL A 569 53.85 -20.92 -27.16
CA VAL A 569 54.82 -21.43 -26.14
C VAL A 569 55.76 -20.54 -25.26
N GLU A 570 55.68 -20.92 -23.98
CA GLU A 570 56.51 -20.87 -22.73
C GLU A 570 58.06 -20.95 -22.94
N GLU A 571 58.99 -20.67 -22.01
CA GLU A 571 59.11 -20.84 -20.54
C GLU A 571 60.45 -20.19 -20.05
N ALA A 572 60.60 -19.87 -18.74
CA ALA A 572 61.85 -19.71 -17.93
C ALA A 572 62.92 -18.64 -18.37
N GLU A 573 63.85 -18.06 -17.57
CA GLU A 573 64.43 -18.20 -16.22
C GLU A 573 65.25 -16.90 -15.88
N GLU A 574 65.86 -16.82 -14.70
CA GLU A 574 66.29 -15.66 -13.87
C GLU A 574 67.58 -14.82 -14.29
N PRO A 575 68.38 -14.21 -13.37
CA PRO A 575 68.42 -12.75 -13.06
C PRO A 575 69.81 -12.08 -13.26
N ILE A 576 69.91 -10.74 -13.26
CA ILE A 576 71.21 -10.04 -13.12
C ILE A 576 71.10 -8.79 -12.24
N VAL A 577 72.01 -8.74 -11.25
CA VAL A 577 72.37 -7.69 -10.28
C VAL A 577 73.28 -6.65 -10.93
N GLU A 578 73.21 -5.37 -10.53
CA GLU A 578 74.31 -4.37 -10.43
C GLU A 578 73.69 -2.97 -10.24
N GLU A 579 74.21 -1.99 -9.51
CA GLU A 579 75.29 -1.86 -8.54
C GLU A 579 75.07 -0.48 -7.88
N VAL A 580 75.51 -0.31 -6.64
CA VAL A 580 75.47 0.97 -5.92
C VAL A 580 76.66 1.82 -6.35
N ILE A 581 76.42 3.03 -6.87
CA ILE A 581 77.44 4.10 -6.89
C ILE A 581 76.85 5.41 -6.36
N GLN A 582 77.42 5.85 -5.24
CA GLN A 582 77.30 7.19 -4.68
C GLN A 582 78.32 8.13 -5.35
N THR A 583 77.91 9.37 -5.65
CA THR A 583 78.74 10.61 -5.59
C THR A 583 77.83 11.78 -5.96
N GLU A 584 77.41 12.59 -4.98
CA GLU A 584 78.00 13.85 -4.49
C GLU A 584 77.38 15.11 -5.12
N GLU A 585 77.09 16.08 -4.25
CA GLU A 585 76.29 17.29 -4.46
C GLU A 585 76.97 18.34 -5.34
N GLU A 586 76.19 19.05 -6.18
CA GLU A 586 76.43 20.48 -6.40
C GLU A 586 75.13 21.30 -6.40
N LYS A 587 75.05 22.21 -5.42
CA LYS A 587 73.93 23.08 -5.06
C LYS A 587 73.84 24.27 -6.03
N SER A 588 72.72 24.40 -6.76
CA SER A 588 72.37 25.67 -7.42
C SER A 588 71.32 26.47 -6.61
N PRO A 589 71.62 27.73 -6.20
CA PRO A 589 70.78 28.52 -5.28
C PRO A 589 69.46 29.03 -5.89
N LYS A 590 69.23 28.82 -7.19
CA LYS A 590 67.99 29.21 -7.89
C LYS A 590 66.85 28.20 -7.68
N LEU A 591 67.17 26.92 -7.50
CA LEU A 591 66.17 25.86 -7.28
C LEU A 591 65.57 25.91 -5.87
N GLN A 592 66.36 26.29 -4.87
CA GLN A 592 65.88 26.47 -3.49
C GLN A 592 64.97 27.70 -3.32
N LYS A 593 65.25 28.81 -4.00
CA LYS A 593 64.35 30.00 -3.98
C LYS A 593 63.01 29.71 -4.65
N ALA A 594 63.01 28.96 -5.76
CA ALA A 594 61.79 28.55 -6.44
C ALA A 594 60.95 27.57 -5.61
N LYS A 595 61.58 26.60 -4.94
CA LYS A 595 60.89 25.71 -3.99
C LYS A 595 60.30 26.48 -2.81
N LYS A 596 61.06 27.41 -2.21
CA LYS A 596 60.60 28.21 -1.07
C LYS A 596 59.41 29.12 -1.43
N ALA A 597 59.44 29.75 -2.60
CA ALA A 597 58.32 30.56 -3.09
C ALA A 597 57.06 29.70 -3.40
N LEU A 598 57.25 28.48 -3.91
CA LEU A 598 56.15 27.54 -4.16
C LEU A 598 55.52 27.05 -2.84
N ASP A 599 56.34 26.80 -1.83
CA ASP A 599 55.87 26.36 -0.51
C ASP A 599 55.18 27.50 0.26
N GLU A 600 55.66 28.74 0.15
CA GLU A 600 54.98 29.94 0.68
C GLU A 600 53.62 30.16 0.00
N LEU A 601 53.51 29.93 -1.32
CA LEU A 601 52.25 30.04 -2.06
C LEU A 601 51.24 28.94 -1.68
N LYS A 602 51.74 27.73 -1.39
CA LYS A 602 50.91 26.63 -0.86
C LYS A 602 50.42 26.92 0.56
N ALA A 603 51.27 27.47 1.42
CA ALA A 603 50.90 27.88 2.78
C ALA A 603 49.81 28.96 2.76
N LEU A 604 49.95 29.99 1.91
CA LEU A 604 48.95 31.05 1.73
C LEU A 604 47.60 30.52 1.21
N ARG A 605 47.61 29.53 0.31
CA ARG A 605 46.38 28.87 -0.15
C ARG A 605 45.72 28.05 0.96
N GLN A 606 46.50 27.33 1.77
CA GLN A 606 45.97 26.61 2.92
C GLN A 606 45.39 27.54 3.99
N GLU A 607 46.02 28.69 4.25
CA GLU A 607 45.52 29.66 5.21
C GLU A 607 44.21 30.32 4.75
N ARG A 608 44.10 30.66 3.45
CA ARG A 608 42.84 31.15 2.85
C ARG A 608 41.73 30.10 2.90
N LYS A 609 42.07 28.82 2.69
CA LYS A 609 41.12 27.71 2.81
C LYS A 609 40.66 27.53 4.26
N LYS A 610 41.55 27.65 5.25
CA LYS A 610 41.21 27.63 6.67
C LYS A 610 40.30 28.79 7.07
N LYS A 611 40.60 30.03 6.64
CA LYS A 611 39.77 31.21 6.91
C LYS A 611 38.38 31.12 6.26
N ALA A 612 38.28 30.54 5.06
CA ALA A 612 37.00 30.28 4.40
C ALA A 612 36.16 29.23 5.16
N ILE A 613 36.81 28.15 5.64
CA ILE A 613 36.15 27.12 6.45
C ILE A 613 35.70 27.68 7.80
N GLU A 614 36.51 28.51 8.48
CA GLU A 614 36.11 29.19 9.72
C GLU A 614 34.93 30.14 9.50
N LYS A 615 34.91 30.88 8.38
CA LYS A 615 33.79 31.76 8.04
C LYS A 615 32.50 30.97 7.81
N ILE A 616 32.56 29.88 7.04
CA ILE A 616 31.43 28.96 6.81
C ILE A 616 30.97 28.34 8.13
N LYS A 617 31.90 27.94 9.02
CA LYS A 617 31.59 27.37 10.35
C LYS A 617 30.94 28.41 11.28
N SER A 618 31.28 29.70 11.14
CA SER A 618 30.67 30.78 11.92
C SER A 618 29.28 31.22 11.42
N GLU A 619 29.05 31.17 10.11
CA GLU A 619 27.76 31.49 9.48
C GLU A 619 26.73 30.37 9.70
N THR A 620 27.14 29.10 9.53
CA THR A 620 26.32 27.92 9.87
C THR A 620 25.95 27.88 11.36
N ARG A 621 26.86 28.28 12.26
CA ARG A 621 26.58 28.36 13.71
C ARG A 621 25.48 29.38 14.05
N LYS A 622 25.39 30.51 13.35
CA LYS A 622 24.33 31.51 13.59
C LYS A 622 22.96 31.05 13.09
N GLU A 623 22.92 30.41 11.92
CA GLU A 623 21.68 29.87 11.35
C GLU A 623 21.14 28.68 12.15
N VAL A 624 22.02 27.81 12.63
CA VAL A 624 21.65 26.68 13.49
C VAL A 624 21.06 27.18 14.82
N VAL A 625 21.67 28.18 15.45
CA VAL A 625 21.18 28.76 16.71
C VAL A 625 19.84 29.48 16.52
N ALA A 626 19.66 30.23 15.43
CA ALA A 626 18.39 30.90 15.12
C ALA A 626 17.26 29.88 14.88
N SER A 627 17.55 28.84 14.10
CA SER A 627 16.58 27.78 13.79
C SER A 627 16.24 26.91 15.00
N ALA A 628 17.18 26.70 15.92
CA ALA A 628 16.94 25.98 17.17
C ALA A 628 16.05 26.81 18.13
N LYS A 629 16.30 28.12 18.28
CA LYS A 629 15.47 29.02 19.09
C LYS A 629 14.04 29.13 18.59
N GLU A 630 13.82 29.15 17.28
CA GLU A 630 12.48 29.21 16.68
C GLU A 630 11.68 27.92 16.93
N LYS A 631 12.30 26.75 16.73
CA LYS A 631 11.62 25.46 16.90
C LYS A 631 11.34 25.10 18.35
N LEU A 632 12.22 25.48 19.28
CA LEU A 632 11.95 25.31 20.71
C LEU A 632 10.70 26.10 21.13
N LYS A 633 10.50 27.29 20.56
CA LYS A 633 9.32 28.12 20.79
C LYS A 633 8.03 27.47 20.26
N GLU A 634 8.12 26.71 19.18
CA GLU A 634 7.02 25.98 18.56
C GLU A 634 6.61 24.73 19.37
N ILE A 635 7.59 23.94 19.82
CA ILE A 635 7.37 22.77 20.68
C ILE A 635 6.73 23.18 22.01
N MET A 636 7.16 24.30 22.58
CA MET A 636 6.58 24.81 23.83
C MET A 636 5.15 25.35 23.64
N LYS A 637 4.82 25.92 22.47
CA LYS A 637 3.43 26.29 22.14
C LYS A 637 2.52 25.06 22.06
N ARG A 638 2.99 23.96 21.47
CA ARG A 638 2.24 22.70 21.40
C ARG A 638 2.00 22.11 22.78
N HIS A 639 3.00 22.08 23.65
CA HIS A 639 2.83 21.59 25.02
C HIS A 639 1.86 22.45 25.84
N LYS A 640 1.86 23.78 25.62
CA LYS A 640 0.87 24.66 26.25
C LYS A 640 -0.55 24.39 25.74
N HIS A 641 -0.72 24.12 24.45
CA HIS A 641 -2.02 23.75 23.88
C HIS A 641 -2.52 22.41 24.41
N ILE A 642 -1.65 21.39 24.49
CA ILE A 642 -1.99 20.07 25.02
C ILE A 642 -2.40 20.15 26.50
N ALA A 643 -1.70 20.97 27.30
CA ALA A 643 -2.07 21.17 28.70
C ALA A 643 -3.43 21.87 28.87
N VAL A 644 -3.79 22.79 27.96
CA VAL A 644 -5.10 23.46 27.94
C VAL A 644 -6.20 22.48 27.52
N GLU A 645 -5.95 21.67 26.49
CA GLU A 645 -6.89 20.66 25.99
C GLU A 645 -7.14 19.53 27.01
N LEU A 646 -6.11 19.12 27.76
CA LEU A 646 -6.26 18.21 28.89
C LEU A 646 -7.08 18.84 30.02
N SER A 647 -6.91 20.14 30.30
CA SER A 647 -7.70 20.81 31.34
C SER A 647 -9.16 20.98 30.94
N GLU A 648 -9.46 21.25 29.67
CA GLU A 648 -10.83 21.39 29.15
C GLU A 648 -11.56 20.04 29.11
N SER A 649 -10.86 18.95 28.76
CA SER A 649 -11.43 17.59 28.77
C SER A 649 -11.71 17.08 30.19
N ILE A 650 -10.84 17.37 31.16
CA ILE A 650 -11.10 17.02 32.56
C ILE A 650 -12.30 17.81 33.10
N ILE A 651 -12.46 19.09 32.71
CA ILE A 651 -13.61 19.90 33.10
C ILE A 651 -14.91 19.38 32.47
N SER A 652 -14.87 18.94 31.21
CA SER A 652 -16.04 18.34 30.54
C SER A 652 -16.47 17.01 31.17
N ASP A 653 -15.51 16.16 31.55
CA ASP A 653 -15.81 14.87 32.17
C ASP A 653 -16.43 15.06 33.57
N ILE A 654 -15.96 16.06 34.33
CA ILE A 654 -16.54 16.41 35.63
C ILE A 654 -17.96 17.00 35.49
N THR A 655 -18.25 17.76 34.43
CA THR A 655 -19.60 18.30 34.20
C THR A 655 -20.59 17.23 33.78
N VAL A 656 -20.16 16.26 32.97
CA VAL A 656 -21.00 15.11 32.57
C VAL A 656 -21.29 14.18 33.75
N GLU A 657 -20.33 13.98 34.67
CA GLU A 657 -20.54 13.19 35.89
C GLU A 657 -21.49 13.88 36.90
N LEU A 658 -21.56 15.21 36.90
CA LEU A 658 -22.49 15.98 37.74
C LEU A 658 -23.90 16.01 37.16
N GLU A 659 -24.06 16.04 35.83
CA GLU A 659 -25.37 16.00 35.15
C GLU A 659 -26.02 14.59 35.19
N ALA A 660 -25.22 13.52 35.28
CA ALA A 660 -25.72 12.14 35.35
C ALA A 660 -26.30 11.74 36.73
N LYS A 661 -26.13 12.58 37.77
CA LYS A 661 -26.54 12.27 39.16
C LYS A 661 -27.82 12.95 39.64
N ASP A 662 -28.43 13.85 38.88
CA ASP A 662 -29.63 14.58 39.34
C ASP A 662 -30.84 14.40 38.40
N GLY A 663 -31.48 13.23 38.51
CA GLY A 663 -32.72 12.90 37.81
C GLY A 663 -33.95 13.10 38.69
N ARG A 664 -34.40 14.35 38.89
CA ARG A 664 -35.77 14.67 39.36
C ARG A 664 -36.16 16.11 38.98
N GLY A 665 -37.32 16.25 38.34
CA GLY A 665 -37.76 17.47 37.65
C GLY A 665 -38.36 18.59 38.50
N ASP A 666 -38.30 19.78 37.86
CA ASP A 666 -39.13 20.99 37.87
C ASP A 666 -39.54 21.69 39.19
N ILE A 667 -39.09 22.95 39.36
CA ILE A 667 -39.84 24.24 39.52
C ILE A 667 -38.81 25.40 39.79
N PRO A 668 -39.06 26.68 39.41
CA PRO A 668 -38.01 27.68 39.11
C PRO A 668 -37.77 28.80 40.16
N GLU A 669 -36.65 29.53 39.93
CA GLU A 669 -36.18 30.83 40.48
C GLU A 669 -35.50 30.86 41.87
N GLU A 670 -34.22 31.29 41.97
CA GLU A 670 -33.78 32.68 42.29
C GLU A 670 -32.23 32.78 42.37
N GLU A 671 -31.68 33.95 41.99
CA GLU A 671 -30.25 34.32 42.06
C GLU A 671 -29.70 34.26 43.49
N MET A 672 -28.53 33.62 43.72
CA MET A 672 -27.55 34.08 44.72
C MET A 672 -26.13 33.59 44.36
N LEU A 673 -25.23 34.55 44.09
CA LEU A 673 -23.78 34.36 44.06
C LEU A 673 -23.26 33.92 45.44
N PRO A 674 -22.19 33.11 45.50
CA PRO A 674 -21.23 33.31 46.57
C PRO A 674 -19.76 33.26 46.13
N GLU A 675 -18.98 33.87 47.02
CA GLU A 675 -17.63 34.39 46.87
C GLU A 675 -16.51 33.34 46.98
N VAL A 676 -15.35 33.74 46.47
CA VAL A 676 -14.05 33.08 46.62
C VAL A 676 -13.55 33.22 48.06
N PRO A 677 -12.92 32.17 48.63
CA PRO A 677 -11.92 32.39 49.68
C PRO A 677 -10.52 31.90 49.27
N GLN A 678 -9.57 32.81 49.46
CA GLN A 678 -8.13 32.56 49.50
C GLN A 678 -7.68 31.97 50.85
N PRO A 679 -6.43 31.46 50.94
CA PRO A 679 -5.99 30.48 51.94
C PRO A 679 -5.26 31.12 53.13
N GLN A 680 -5.29 30.48 54.31
CA GLN A 680 -4.33 30.75 55.40
C GLN A 680 -4.01 29.51 56.26
N GLU A 681 -2.83 29.64 56.86
CA GLU A 681 -1.93 28.70 57.50
C GLU A 681 -2.31 28.27 58.94
N VAL A 682 -1.76 27.11 59.32
CA VAL A 682 -1.06 26.76 60.59
C VAL A 682 -1.58 27.38 61.90
N GLU A 683 -1.92 26.55 62.90
CA GLU A 683 -1.10 26.27 64.11
C GLU A 683 -1.88 25.52 65.22
N VAL A 684 -1.31 24.40 65.69
CA VAL A 684 -1.16 23.87 67.08
C VAL A 684 -2.37 23.89 68.05
N VAL A 685 -2.70 22.75 68.67
CA VAL A 685 -2.60 22.48 70.14
C VAL A 685 -2.80 20.99 70.46
N ASP A 686 -1.75 20.49 71.10
CA ASP A 686 -1.47 19.38 72.03
C ASP A 686 -2.52 18.49 72.75
N GLU A 687 -1.99 17.28 73.03
CA GLU A 687 -2.04 16.44 74.25
C GLU A 687 -3.37 15.75 74.65
N THR A 688 -3.46 14.43 74.91
CA THR A 688 -2.65 13.65 75.86
C THR A 688 -2.99 12.14 75.83
N GLU A 689 -1.94 11.31 75.95
CA GLU A 689 -1.75 10.04 76.70
C GLU A 689 -2.83 8.94 76.79
N ASN A 690 -2.50 7.68 76.42
CA ASN A 690 -1.81 6.74 77.34
C ASN A 690 -1.46 5.35 76.71
N LYS A 691 -0.16 5.07 76.69
CA LYS A 691 0.62 3.89 77.16
C LYS A 691 0.37 2.41 76.73
N GLN A 692 1.53 1.85 76.30
CA GLN A 692 2.18 0.55 76.62
C GLN A 692 1.75 -0.71 75.84
N ARG A 693 2.62 -1.67 75.47
CA ARG A 693 4.09 -1.88 75.39
C ARG A 693 4.27 -3.32 74.81
N GLY A 694 5.26 -3.59 73.97
CA GLY A 694 5.73 -4.97 73.72
C GLY A 694 6.29 -5.31 72.33
N ASP A 695 7.61 -5.17 72.19
CA ASP A 695 8.60 -6.05 71.52
C ASP A 695 8.55 -6.34 70.00
N ALA A 696 9.37 -5.55 69.30
CA ALA A 696 10.48 -5.87 68.37
C ALA A 696 10.64 -7.29 67.77
N GLU A 697 10.69 -7.33 66.43
CA GLU A 697 11.74 -8.00 65.66
C GLU A 697 12.05 -7.21 64.37
N LYS A 698 13.35 -7.13 64.04
CA LYS A 698 13.95 -6.26 63.00
C LYS A 698 14.02 -6.95 61.64
N SER A 699 13.80 -6.18 60.57
CA SER A 699 14.73 -6.12 59.43
C SER A 699 14.52 -4.82 58.65
N GLU A 700 15.59 -4.01 58.62
CA GLU A 700 15.72 -2.71 57.98
C GLU A 700 15.76 -2.83 56.45
N GLU A 701 14.94 -2.04 55.74
CA GLU A 701 15.26 -1.59 54.37
C GLU A 701 15.67 -0.12 54.43
N ARG A 702 16.92 0.13 54.02
CA ARG A 702 17.47 1.47 53.80
C ARG A 702 16.78 2.08 52.58
N ILE A 703 16.05 3.17 52.78
CA ILE A 703 15.68 4.07 51.69
C ILE A 703 16.86 5.04 51.49
N ASP A 704 17.66 4.77 50.46
CA ASP A 704 18.66 5.72 49.97
C ASP A 704 17.96 6.97 49.43
N LYS A 705 18.38 8.12 49.97
CA LYS A 705 18.18 9.43 49.38
C LYS A 705 19.10 9.56 48.17
N ASP A 706 18.64 9.20 46.98
CA ASP A 706 19.25 9.68 45.73
C ASP A 706 18.30 9.58 44.53
N VAL A 707 17.19 10.35 44.56
CA VAL A 707 16.33 10.52 43.38
C VAL A 707 16.03 12.01 43.23
N GLY A 708 17.01 12.75 42.71
CA GLY A 708 16.86 14.18 42.44
C GLY A 708 17.79 14.72 41.35
N SER A 709 18.90 14.04 41.02
CA SER A 709 19.82 14.51 39.97
C SER A 709 19.66 13.79 38.62
N ASN A 710 19.19 12.53 38.59
CA ASN A 710 19.15 11.73 37.35
C ASN A 710 18.07 12.16 36.34
N ASN A 711 16.90 12.64 36.79
CA ASN A 711 15.80 13.00 35.87
C ASN A 711 16.07 14.26 35.02
N THR A 712 16.99 15.13 35.46
CA THR A 712 17.35 16.35 34.72
C THR A 712 18.34 16.06 33.60
N ASN A 713 19.31 15.17 33.84
CA ASN A 713 20.32 14.80 32.83
C ASN A 713 19.72 13.94 31.72
N GLU A 714 18.83 13.00 32.04
CA GLU A 714 18.14 12.18 31.03
C GLU A 714 17.26 13.02 30.07
N ASN A 715 16.72 14.15 30.53
CA ASN A 715 15.92 15.03 29.71
C ASN A 715 16.77 15.88 28.76
N ILE A 716 17.98 16.28 29.18
CA ILE A 716 18.89 17.08 28.36
C ILE A 716 19.47 16.21 27.24
N ASP A 717 19.85 14.96 27.52
CA ASP A 717 20.41 14.07 26.51
C ASP A 717 19.40 13.71 25.41
N LYS A 718 18.12 13.48 25.78
CA LYS A 718 17.03 13.29 24.80
C LYS A 718 16.82 14.50 23.90
N ILE A 719 16.90 15.71 24.46
CA ILE A 719 16.76 16.96 23.69
C ILE A 719 17.95 17.14 22.74
N VAL A 720 19.17 16.82 23.20
CA VAL A 720 20.38 16.88 22.38
C VAL A 720 20.30 15.89 21.21
N GLU A 721 19.81 14.67 21.43
CA GLU A 721 19.63 13.67 20.38
C GLU A 721 18.59 14.10 19.34
N GLU A 722 17.46 14.67 19.76
CA GLU A 722 16.44 15.19 18.83
C GLU A 722 16.98 16.35 17.97
N VAL A 723 17.83 17.20 18.55
CA VAL A 723 18.48 18.30 17.83
C VAL A 723 19.50 17.76 16.81
N ILE A 724 20.28 16.73 17.17
CA ILE A 724 21.27 16.11 16.26
C ILE A 724 20.57 15.46 15.07
N VAL A 725 19.51 14.68 15.28
CA VAL A 725 18.75 14.01 14.21
C VAL A 725 18.22 15.03 13.19
N ARG A 726 17.70 16.18 13.67
CA ARG A 726 17.15 17.20 12.77
C ARG A 726 18.21 18.09 12.09
N LEU A 727 19.45 18.11 12.60
CA LEU A 727 20.58 18.75 11.91
C LEU A 727 21.09 17.89 10.76
N ILE A 728 21.02 16.56 10.92
CA ILE A 728 21.32 15.59 9.85
C ILE A 728 20.28 15.71 8.73
N ASP A 729 18.98 15.81 9.05
CA ASP A 729 17.89 16.00 8.06
C ASP A 729 18.02 17.27 7.19
N ARG A 730 18.80 18.26 7.63
CA ARG A 730 19.06 19.50 6.86
C ARG A 730 20.33 19.47 6.01
N LYS A 731 20.99 18.31 5.87
CA LYS A 731 22.22 18.12 5.06
C LYS A 731 23.43 18.95 5.51
N ILE A 732 23.46 19.34 6.78
CA ILE A 732 24.64 20.01 7.37
C ILE A 732 25.77 18.99 7.61
N TYR A 733 25.40 17.72 7.80
CA TYR A 733 26.28 16.56 7.80
C TYR A 733 25.89 15.62 6.65
N ASP A 734 26.78 14.73 6.24
CA ASP A 734 26.55 13.79 5.13
C ASP A 734 25.35 12.87 5.47
N ASP A 735 24.49 12.58 4.49
CA ASP A 735 23.21 11.86 4.67
C ASP A 735 23.41 10.42 5.19
N LYS A 736 24.66 9.91 5.21
CA LYS A 736 25.05 8.59 5.72
C LYS A 736 25.52 8.58 7.20
N THR A 737 25.61 9.73 7.84
CA THR A 737 26.12 9.84 9.22
C THR A 737 25.01 9.48 10.21
N LYS A 738 25.17 8.41 11.01
CA LYS A 738 24.23 8.12 12.10
C LYS A 738 24.52 9.04 13.30
N PRO A 739 23.56 9.29 14.20
CA PRO A 739 23.77 10.13 15.38
C PRO A 739 24.94 9.67 16.27
N GLU A 740 25.21 8.36 16.25
CA GLU A 740 26.29 7.70 16.98
C GLU A 740 27.68 7.93 16.37
N ASP A 741 27.76 8.30 15.09
CA ASP A 741 29.01 8.48 14.34
C ASP A 741 29.54 9.93 14.39
N LEU A 742 28.85 10.82 15.12
CA LEU A 742 29.24 12.22 15.26
C LEU A 742 30.51 12.34 16.12
N LYS A 743 31.48 13.16 15.70
CA LYS A 743 32.69 13.39 16.51
C LYS A 743 32.31 13.85 17.91
N PRO A 744 32.94 13.31 18.98
CA PRO A 744 32.58 13.62 20.35
C PRO A 744 32.69 15.11 20.69
N GLU A 745 33.58 15.83 20.00
CA GLU A 745 33.74 17.28 20.13
C GLU A 745 32.52 18.07 19.64
N ASP A 746 31.87 17.63 18.56
CA ASP A 746 30.68 18.28 18.00
C ASP A 746 29.43 18.00 18.87
N ARG A 747 29.32 16.78 19.42
CA ARG A 747 28.25 16.41 20.36
C ARG A 747 28.33 17.26 21.64
N LEU A 748 29.54 17.43 22.18
CA LEU A 748 29.78 18.23 23.40
C LEU A 748 29.55 19.73 23.17
N MET A 749 29.77 20.22 21.93
CA MET A 749 29.43 21.58 21.54
C MET A 749 27.93 21.81 21.45
N ILE A 750 27.17 20.87 20.89
CA ILE A 750 25.70 20.93 20.83
C ILE A 750 25.09 20.88 22.23
N GLN A 751 25.62 20.01 23.11
CA GLN A 751 25.21 19.91 24.50
C GLN A 751 25.39 21.24 25.26
N LYS A 752 26.56 21.88 25.14
CA LYS A 752 26.81 23.21 25.75
C LYS A 752 25.84 24.29 25.27
N ILE A 753 25.44 24.26 24.00
CA ILE A 753 24.48 25.23 23.44
C ILE A 753 23.08 25.00 24.02
N VAL A 754 22.67 23.74 24.17
CA VAL A 754 21.39 23.38 24.77
C VAL A 754 21.34 23.81 26.25
N GLU A 755 22.42 23.56 26.99
CA GLU A 755 22.58 23.99 28.38
C GLU A 755 22.56 25.52 28.53
N GLU A 756 23.25 26.26 27.66
CA GLU A 756 23.30 27.73 27.70
C GLU A 756 21.92 28.36 27.44
N VAL A 757 21.13 27.79 26.51
CA VAL A 757 19.77 28.25 26.20
C VAL A 757 18.78 27.93 27.32
N LEU A 758 18.93 26.77 27.98
CA LEU A 758 18.11 26.40 29.14
C LEU A 758 18.44 27.30 30.35
N ALA A 759 19.71 27.64 30.56
CA ALA A 759 20.17 28.54 31.61
C ALA A 759 19.68 29.99 31.41
N GLU A 760 19.65 30.51 30.17
CA GLU A 760 19.08 31.84 29.85
C GLU A 760 17.63 31.96 30.33
N LYS A 761 16.83 30.88 30.27
CA LYS A 761 15.40 30.91 30.61
C LYS A 761 15.13 30.70 32.09
N LEU A 762 15.95 29.92 32.80
CA LEU A 762 15.88 29.80 34.27
C LEU A 762 16.13 31.16 34.94
N ASN A 763 17.09 31.93 34.40
CA ASN A 763 17.33 33.32 34.84
C ASN A 763 16.18 34.28 34.51
N TYR A 764 15.45 34.06 33.41
CA TYR A 764 14.25 34.83 33.07
C TYR A 764 13.02 34.46 33.93
N SER A 765 12.92 33.21 34.39
CA SER A 765 11.83 32.74 35.24
C SER A 765 11.95 33.28 36.68
N ASN A 766 13.17 33.39 37.19
CA ASN A 766 13.41 33.97 38.53
C ASN A 766 13.19 35.49 38.58
N ALA A 767 13.31 36.19 37.44
CA ALA A 767 13.07 37.64 37.37
C ALA A 767 11.57 38.01 37.26
N ASN A 768 10.70 37.06 36.88
CA ASN A 768 9.26 37.30 36.73
C ASN A 768 8.42 36.85 37.95
N ASN A 769 9.01 36.13 38.91
CA ASN A 769 8.35 35.76 40.17
C ASN A 769 8.60 36.76 41.31
N SER A 770 9.23 37.91 41.03
CA SER A 770 9.49 38.99 42.01
C SER A 770 8.81 40.33 41.66
N LYS A 771 7.74 40.30 40.84
CA LYS A 771 6.91 41.47 40.54
C LYS A 771 5.45 41.24 40.81
#